data_AF-A0A918P3K3-F1
#
_entry.id   AF-A0A918P3K3-F1
#
_cell.length_a   1.000
_cell.length_b   1.000
_cell.length_c   1.000
_cell.angle_alpha   90.00
_cell.angle_beta   90.00
_cell.angle_gamma   90.00
#
_symmetry.space_group_name_H-M   'P 1'
#
loop_
_entity.id
_entity.type
_entity.pdbx_description
1 polymer ?
#
loop_
_entity_poly.entity_id
_entity_poly.type
_entity_poly.pdbx_seq_one_letter_code
_entity_poly.pdbx_strand_id
1 'polypeptide(L)'
;MVQNSVAGLRKVFRGAASDGEGVSLDTTMPGYILRIEPEQLDLTRFHELVTLGRAHLAAGDWAAASRQLRDALALWRGPALADVADSGITWPELTALRGTRLAVYEDCFQAELALGRDRELIDELEALLEAEPTRERLVAQLMVALYNCGRQPEALARYRRARDLLAHRFGLEPGRNLQRLQHAILSHDPALALKLVGTGPAVPSPAYRAPASRGIAASASTALSPPRRDHPPAPSVPPGPDRSPRPYRESWERVECRRVSVVMVRTRWTTPDGDVPSPGRIDHAVKELTSTLQEQAAHYGGSVRRAFGSVWMIIFGAPRAHEDDPERAVRAALALRRRLVSLGSRPGGDDERLTVQLVVGTGEVVVTYDDSAPEPVEVTGEVLDSCHQWLPQVPSGEVWACDATVEAVGSLCDASRPDGVPGAWRLTTSRPRSAPASAEPAFLERTRELHILRGAYQDAVRRRLPHLVTVVGEPGIGKTRLIGEFTATLRADAPRDDPEYPPPRVLYAAAPAFDAHTPYEPLAGLVRGCAGVRPGAAGAAVLPALAEAVARLLPHAPDADRTVAALAACLGLPTPAASPEGPGGGHEAVTREEVLDAVRSVLEETAAEHPLVVVLDDFHRAADFVRGFVEDLTVRLGPVGLLLVVGARSELLHASPGWGCAKRRSSLITVAPLSATATHALIEAASGRPQDAGDRTALADGNPLFAQEYARTTAVDARHRPVHPPTVRAVAAAQLDTVDSVAKSVLRDAAVVGETLWRSAVGAVSLRESEEVTRVLEYLESRDLLRRVHRSSIPGDIEYAFRYPVTRDVVLAQLPGRVLLERHLRAANWASLLDSVRPDLLALHYDRAIALAEADGAPVEALERQAWEALVAASARAAATGDDDRAVSCLDYALDRCPPGEPERTWLLTHRARMVDSLADGDLRDGGGRRRTDRRLG
;
A
#
# COMPACT_ATOMS: atom_id res chain seq x y z
N MET A 1 -16.24 0.61 53.53
CA MET A 1 -15.72 -0.62 52.88
C MET A 1 -14.19 -0.64 52.86
N VAL A 2 -13.51 0.41 52.37
CA VAL A 2 -12.02 0.49 52.31
C VAL A 2 -11.31 0.38 53.66
N GLN A 3 -11.84 1.01 54.72
CA GLN A 3 -11.23 0.95 56.08
C GLN A 3 -11.15 -0.48 56.65
N ASN A 4 -12.14 -1.33 56.36
CA ASN A 4 -12.14 -2.73 56.81
C ASN A 4 -11.09 -3.55 56.03
N SER A 5 -10.93 -3.31 54.74
CA SER A 5 -9.88 -3.92 53.92
C SER A 5 -8.48 -3.52 54.39
N VAL A 6 -8.28 -2.24 54.73
CA VAL A 6 -7.01 -1.71 55.28
C VAL A 6 -6.69 -2.33 56.65
N ALA A 7 -7.69 -2.51 57.52
CA ALA A 7 -7.50 -3.21 58.79
C ALA A 7 -7.11 -4.70 58.59
N GLY A 8 -7.69 -5.35 57.57
CA GLY A 8 -7.31 -6.71 57.16
C GLY A 8 -5.86 -6.80 56.68
N LEU A 9 -5.44 -5.90 55.77
CA LEU A 9 -4.07 -5.86 55.25
C LEU A 9 -3.04 -5.60 56.36
N ARG A 10 -3.33 -4.71 57.31
CA ARG A 10 -2.46 -4.48 58.48
C ARG A 10 -2.26 -5.74 59.33
N LYS A 11 -3.29 -6.58 59.47
CA LYS A 11 -3.19 -7.84 60.22
C LYS A 11 -2.29 -8.84 59.48
N VAL A 12 -2.38 -8.90 58.16
CA VAL A 12 -1.52 -9.76 57.31
C VAL A 12 -0.06 -9.31 57.38
N PHE A 13 0.22 -8.01 57.20
CA PHE A 13 1.59 -7.49 57.26
C PHE A 13 2.24 -7.65 58.64
N ARG A 14 1.46 -7.55 59.74
CA ARG A 14 1.95 -7.84 61.09
C ARG A 14 2.19 -9.33 61.37
N GLY A 15 1.48 -10.22 60.68
CA GLY A 15 1.67 -11.68 60.83
C GLY A 15 2.86 -12.22 60.05
N ALA A 16 3.33 -11.51 59.03
CA ALA A 16 4.47 -11.88 58.18
C ALA A 16 5.82 -11.30 58.66
N ALA A 17 5.81 -10.41 59.65
CA ALA A 17 7.03 -9.79 60.19
C ALA A 17 7.64 -10.69 61.28
N SER A 18 8.63 -11.50 60.91
CA SER A 18 9.64 -11.96 61.87
C SER A 18 10.69 -10.85 62.01
N ASP A 19 10.77 -10.26 63.20
CA ASP A 19 11.81 -9.30 63.62
C ASP A 19 11.80 -7.91 62.93
N GLY A 20 10.77 -7.09 63.22
CA GLY A 20 10.91 -5.62 63.31
C GLY A 20 11.14 -4.79 62.03
N GLU A 21 11.64 -5.38 60.94
CA GLU A 21 11.80 -4.72 59.63
C GLU A 21 10.67 -5.17 58.69
N GLY A 22 9.48 -4.58 58.88
CA GLY A 22 8.27 -5.01 58.18
C GLY A 22 7.58 -3.90 57.42
N VAL A 23 7.02 -4.27 56.26
CA VAL A 23 6.09 -3.46 55.44
C VAL A 23 5.05 -2.77 56.33
N SER A 24 4.97 -1.44 56.30
CA SER A 24 4.04 -0.64 57.12
C SER A 24 3.01 0.09 56.27
N LEU A 25 1.76 0.14 56.74
CA LEU A 25 0.65 0.82 56.05
C LEU A 25 0.12 1.96 56.93
N ASP A 26 0.65 3.16 56.69
CA ASP A 26 0.36 4.38 57.45
C ASP A 26 -0.91 5.07 56.96
N THR A 27 -1.73 5.61 57.88
CA THR A 27 -2.85 6.48 57.51
C THR A 27 -2.33 7.93 57.45
N THR A 28 -2.42 8.59 56.29
CA THR A 28 -2.02 10.00 56.10
C THR A 28 -3.09 10.71 55.28
N MET A 29 -3.57 11.90 55.66
CA MET A 29 -4.61 12.58 54.86
C MET A 29 -4.11 12.92 53.45
N PRO A 30 -4.90 12.68 52.37
CA PRO A 30 -6.28 12.17 52.33
C PRO A 30 -6.44 10.64 52.15
N GLY A 31 -5.41 9.80 52.39
CA GLY A 31 -5.45 8.34 52.16
C GLY A 31 -4.54 7.46 53.04
N TYR A 32 -3.87 6.49 52.41
CA TYR A 32 -3.00 5.50 53.05
C TYR A 32 -1.69 5.38 52.27
N ILE A 33 -0.56 5.20 52.96
CA ILE A 33 0.77 5.01 52.35
C ILE A 33 1.34 3.67 52.80
N LEU A 34 1.73 2.84 51.83
CA LEU A 34 2.47 1.61 52.08
C LEU A 34 3.97 1.93 52.00
N ARG A 35 4.72 1.67 53.06
CA ARG A 35 6.18 1.75 53.11
C ARG A 35 6.76 0.33 53.08
N ILE A 36 7.62 0.08 52.11
CA ILE A 36 8.30 -1.20 51.87
C ILE A 36 9.75 -0.87 51.48
N GLU A 37 10.71 -1.58 52.05
CA GLU A 37 12.10 -1.44 51.62
C GLU A 37 12.27 -2.07 50.22
N PRO A 38 13.07 -1.48 49.32
CA PRO A 38 13.19 -1.94 47.93
C PRO A 38 13.54 -3.43 47.81
N GLU A 39 14.39 -3.96 48.70
CA GLU A 39 14.86 -5.35 48.72
C GLU A 39 13.78 -6.34 49.15
N GLN A 40 12.72 -5.86 49.80
CA GLN A 40 11.56 -6.66 50.19
C GLN A 40 10.53 -6.81 49.06
N LEU A 41 10.72 -6.09 47.95
CA LEU A 41 9.87 -6.17 46.77
C LEU A 41 10.54 -7.05 45.69
N ASP A 42 9.92 -8.19 45.38
CA ASP A 42 10.40 -9.13 44.35
C ASP A 42 10.63 -8.44 42.98
N LEU A 43 9.84 -7.40 42.67
CA LEU A 43 9.99 -6.62 41.45
C LEU A 43 11.31 -5.84 41.39
N THR A 44 11.77 -5.29 42.51
CA THR A 44 13.05 -4.57 42.56
C THR A 44 14.21 -5.54 42.40
N ARG A 45 14.18 -6.65 43.15
CA ARG A 45 15.19 -7.72 43.05
C ARG A 45 15.26 -8.33 41.64
N PHE A 46 14.11 -8.47 40.98
CA PHE A 46 14.05 -8.89 39.57
C PHE A 46 14.80 -7.91 38.67
N HIS A 47 14.57 -6.60 38.78
CA HIS A 47 15.27 -5.61 37.96
C HIS A 47 16.78 -5.57 38.21
N GLU A 48 17.22 -5.75 39.45
CA GLU A 48 18.65 -5.81 39.81
C GLU A 48 19.35 -7.02 39.15
N LEU A 49 18.77 -8.21 39.29
CA LEU A 49 19.29 -9.44 38.68
C LEU A 49 19.32 -9.35 37.15
N VAL A 50 18.31 -8.75 36.54
CA VAL A 50 18.27 -8.50 35.08
C VAL A 50 19.37 -7.55 34.65
N THR A 51 19.62 -6.48 35.43
CA THR A 51 20.68 -5.51 35.15
C THR A 51 22.05 -6.18 35.21
N LEU A 52 22.31 -6.99 36.24
CA LEU A 52 23.53 -7.78 36.37
C LEU A 52 23.69 -8.80 35.24
N GLY A 53 22.63 -9.55 34.92
CA GLY A 53 22.63 -10.53 33.83
C GLY A 53 22.92 -9.91 32.47
N ARG A 54 22.35 -8.73 32.18
CA ARG A 54 22.62 -7.98 30.95
C ARG A 54 24.04 -7.41 30.89
N ALA A 55 24.61 -7.00 32.02
CA ALA A 55 26.01 -6.61 32.08
C ALA A 55 26.93 -7.78 31.73
N HIS A 56 26.64 -8.99 32.22
CA HIS A 56 27.37 -10.21 31.84
C HIS A 56 27.18 -10.59 30.36
N LEU A 57 25.98 -10.42 29.80
CA LEU A 57 25.74 -10.60 28.36
C LEU A 57 26.61 -9.66 27.52
N ALA A 58 26.67 -8.37 27.89
CA ALA A 58 27.48 -7.38 27.18
C ALA A 58 28.99 -7.68 27.28
N ALA A 59 29.43 -8.28 28.40
CA ALA A 59 30.81 -8.71 28.60
C ALA A 59 31.16 -10.06 27.93
N GLY A 60 30.17 -10.76 27.35
CA GLY A 60 30.35 -12.09 26.75
C GLY A 60 30.52 -13.22 27.77
N ASP A 61 30.26 -12.98 29.06
CA ASP A 61 30.23 -14.03 30.09
C ASP A 61 28.86 -14.72 30.09
N TRP A 62 28.67 -15.62 29.12
CA TRP A 62 27.40 -16.32 28.90
C TRP A 62 26.98 -17.17 30.11
N ALA A 63 27.94 -17.74 30.85
CA ALA A 63 27.66 -18.59 32.00
C ALA A 63 27.14 -17.78 33.21
N ALA A 64 27.73 -16.63 33.50
CA ALA A 64 27.22 -15.73 34.54
C ALA A 64 25.89 -15.09 34.13
N ALA A 65 25.75 -14.69 32.86
CA ALA A 65 24.50 -14.16 32.31
C ALA A 65 23.33 -15.14 32.44
N SER A 66 23.49 -16.39 32.01
CA SER A 66 22.45 -17.42 32.13
C SER A 66 22.04 -17.64 33.58
N ARG A 67 22.99 -17.75 34.53
CA ARG A 67 22.65 -17.91 35.96
C ARG A 67 21.82 -16.75 36.51
N GLN A 68 22.28 -15.51 36.32
CA GLN A 68 21.61 -14.33 36.87
C GLN A 68 20.22 -14.09 36.27
N LEU A 69 20.06 -14.36 34.96
CA LEU A 69 18.77 -14.23 34.29
C LEU A 69 17.81 -15.38 34.68
N ARG A 70 18.30 -16.60 34.89
CA ARG A 70 17.51 -17.71 35.45
C ARG A 70 17.07 -17.42 36.88
N ASP A 71 17.94 -16.86 37.72
CA ASP A 71 17.62 -16.45 39.09
C ASP A 71 16.54 -15.36 39.10
N ALA A 72 16.60 -14.40 38.17
CA ALA A 72 15.56 -13.39 38.00
C ALA A 72 14.21 -14.01 37.60
N LEU A 73 14.21 -14.96 36.66
CA LEU A 73 13.01 -15.67 36.22
C LEU A 73 12.41 -16.56 37.31
N ALA A 74 13.24 -17.13 38.20
CA ALA A 74 12.80 -17.95 39.32
C ALA A 74 11.98 -17.19 40.38
N LEU A 75 12.03 -15.85 40.39
CA LEU A 75 11.18 -15.02 41.25
C LEU A 75 9.69 -15.07 40.84
N TRP A 76 9.38 -15.53 39.63
CA TRP A 76 8.02 -15.55 39.09
C TRP A 76 7.28 -16.85 39.39
N ARG A 77 6.07 -16.74 39.95
CA ARG A 77 5.18 -17.87 40.25
C ARG A 77 3.91 -17.84 39.41
N GLY A 78 4.06 -17.65 38.10
CA GLY A 78 2.94 -17.51 37.15
C GLY A 78 2.71 -16.05 36.70
N PRO A 79 1.49 -15.69 36.25
CA PRO A 79 1.15 -14.31 35.87
C PRO A 79 1.23 -13.36 37.07
N ALA A 80 1.80 -12.17 36.88
CA ALA A 80 1.84 -11.14 37.93
C ALA A 80 0.42 -10.77 38.38
N LEU A 81 0.20 -10.76 39.70
CA LEU A 81 -1.07 -10.44 40.34
C LEU A 81 -2.26 -11.28 39.83
N ALA A 82 -2.05 -12.58 39.51
CA ALA A 82 -3.10 -13.47 39.00
C ALA A 82 -4.41 -13.42 39.82
N ASP A 83 -4.30 -13.42 41.15
CA ASP A 83 -5.44 -13.38 42.08
C ASP A 83 -6.25 -12.07 42.05
N VAL A 84 -5.71 -11.02 41.40
CA VAL A 84 -6.34 -9.69 41.27
C VAL A 84 -6.76 -9.42 39.82
N ALA A 85 -6.01 -9.92 38.84
CA ALA A 85 -6.22 -9.68 37.42
C ALA A 85 -7.49 -10.35 36.85
N ASP A 86 -7.97 -11.45 37.46
CA ASP A 86 -9.22 -12.14 37.08
C ASP A 86 -10.50 -11.30 37.29
N SER A 87 -10.38 -10.12 37.92
CA SER A 87 -11.47 -9.15 38.07
C SER A 87 -11.78 -8.32 36.80
N GLY A 88 -11.08 -8.57 35.68
CA GLY A 88 -11.35 -7.93 34.38
C GLY A 88 -10.73 -6.54 34.21
N ILE A 89 -9.81 -6.14 35.10
CA ILE A 89 -9.14 -4.84 35.06
C ILE A 89 -7.73 -5.02 34.45
N THR A 90 -7.50 -4.44 33.27
CA THR A 90 -6.20 -4.49 32.59
C THR A 90 -5.39 -3.23 32.92
N TRP A 91 -4.27 -3.39 33.63
CA TRP A 91 -3.38 -2.29 34.01
C TRP A 91 -2.21 -2.18 33.02
N PRO A 92 -1.90 -1.01 32.44
CA PRO A 92 -0.76 -0.84 31.53
C PRO A 92 0.57 -1.32 32.13
N GLU A 93 0.76 -1.15 33.44
CA GLU A 93 1.94 -1.56 34.18
C GLU A 93 2.12 -3.08 34.21
N LEU A 94 1.02 -3.86 34.26
CA LEU A 94 1.08 -5.33 34.20
C LEU A 94 1.46 -5.81 32.80
N THR A 95 0.99 -5.14 31.75
CA THR A 95 1.37 -5.42 30.37
C THR A 95 2.85 -5.12 30.14
N ALA A 96 3.34 -3.99 30.64
CA ALA A 96 4.76 -3.64 30.59
C ALA A 96 5.62 -4.67 31.33
N LEU A 97 5.20 -5.09 32.52
CA LEU A 97 5.89 -6.07 33.34
C LEU A 97 5.94 -7.48 32.68
N ARG A 98 4.88 -7.90 31.99
CA ARG A 98 4.87 -9.10 31.14
C ARG A 98 5.86 -8.98 29.98
N GLY A 99 5.91 -7.83 29.32
CA GLY A 99 6.88 -7.53 28.26
C GLY A 99 8.32 -7.62 28.74
N THR A 100 8.61 -7.07 29.92
CA THR A 100 9.95 -7.15 30.55
C THR A 100 10.33 -8.61 30.83
N ARG A 101 9.44 -9.43 31.39
CA ARG A 101 9.72 -10.86 31.63
C ARG A 101 10.06 -11.60 30.34
N LEU A 102 9.32 -11.35 29.27
CA LEU A 102 9.56 -11.99 27.98
C LEU A 102 10.88 -11.57 27.34
N ALA A 103 11.32 -10.33 27.56
CA ALA A 103 12.65 -9.87 27.14
C ALA A 103 13.78 -10.57 27.92
N VAL A 104 13.57 -10.85 29.21
CA VAL A 104 14.54 -11.59 30.03
C VAL A 104 14.68 -13.04 29.57
N TYR A 105 13.58 -13.69 29.16
CA TYR A 105 13.65 -15.02 28.52
C TYR A 105 14.52 -15.01 27.27
N GLU A 106 14.35 -14.03 26.36
CA GLU A 106 15.20 -13.93 25.16
C GLU A 106 16.67 -13.73 25.49
N ASP A 107 16.95 -12.85 26.45
CA ASP A 107 18.31 -12.56 26.89
C ASP A 107 18.95 -13.82 27.52
N CYS A 108 18.17 -14.61 28.27
CA CYS A 108 18.60 -15.89 28.83
C CYS A 108 18.88 -16.94 27.76
N PHE A 109 17.96 -17.11 26.79
CA PHE A 109 18.14 -18.06 25.68
C PHE A 109 19.30 -17.68 24.79
N GLN A 110 19.59 -16.39 24.62
CA GLN A 110 20.77 -15.96 23.90
C GLN A 110 22.06 -16.43 24.59
N ALA A 111 22.16 -16.30 25.92
CA ALA A 111 23.29 -16.81 26.67
C ALA A 111 23.40 -18.34 26.56
N GLU A 112 22.29 -19.06 26.66
CA GLU A 112 22.29 -20.53 26.67
C GLU A 112 22.55 -21.15 25.29
N LEU A 113 22.11 -20.50 24.21
CA LEU A 113 22.50 -20.86 22.84
C LEU A 113 24.00 -20.65 22.62
N ALA A 114 24.59 -19.57 23.17
CA ALA A 114 26.02 -19.34 23.09
C ALA A 114 26.85 -20.36 23.91
N LEU A 115 26.24 -21.00 24.91
CA LEU A 115 26.83 -22.11 25.68
C LEU A 115 26.63 -23.48 25.03
N GLY A 116 25.96 -23.56 23.86
CA GLY A 116 25.69 -24.82 23.15
C GLY A 116 24.62 -25.70 23.82
N ARG A 117 23.73 -25.11 24.61
CA ARG A 117 22.62 -25.82 25.29
C ARG A 117 21.36 -25.93 24.41
N ASP A 118 21.55 -26.04 23.09
CA ASP A 118 20.46 -25.95 22.10
C ASP A 118 19.33 -26.94 22.34
N ARG A 119 19.67 -28.19 22.69
CA ARG A 119 18.68 -29.27 22.87
C ARG A 119 17.81 -29.10 24.11
N GLU A 120 18.35 -28.52 25.17
CA GLU A 120 17.64 -28.29 26.43
C GLU A 120 16.63 -27.13 26.32
N LEU A 121 16.84 -26.24 25.34
CA LEU A 121 16.04 -25.02 25.13
C LEU A 121 14.80 -25.23 24.25
N ILE A 122 14.77 -26.27 23.41
CA ILE A 122 13.73 -26.42 22.38
C ILE A 122 12.33 -26.44 23.01
N ASP A 123 12.12 -27.28 24.02
CA ASP A 123 10.80 -27.45 24.66
C ASP A 123 10.33 -26.16 25.35
N GLU A 124 11.26 -25.42 25.99
CA GLU A 124 10.95 -24.16 26.68
C GLU A 124 10.65 -23.02 25.69
N LEU A 125 11.39 -22.95 24.57
CA LEU A 125 11.14 -22.02 23.48
C LEU A 125 9.83 -22.32 22.76
N GLU A 126 9.48 -23.59 22.56
CA GLU A 126 8.20 -24.00 21.97
C GLU A 126 7.03 -23.58 22.85
N ALA A 127 7.09 -23.83 24.17
CA ALA A 127 6.06 -23.44 25.12
C ALA A 127 5.83 -21.91 25.15
N LEU A 128 6.90 -21.11 25.13
CA LEU A 128 6.77 -19.64 25.08
C LEU A 128 6.22 -19.13 23.76
N LEU A 129 6.57 -19.78 22.64
CA LEU A 129 6.05 -19.42 21.32
C LEU A 129 4.61 -19.89 21.08
N GLU A 130 4.06 -20.81 21.87
CA GLU A 130 2.62 -21.09 21.87
C GLU A 130 1.84 -19.90 22.45
N ALA A 131 2.36 -19.28 23.51
CA ALA A 131 1.77 -18.10 24.12
C ALA A 131 2.00 -16.82 23.28
N GLU A 132 3.20 -16.66 22.70
CA GLU A 132 3.63 -15.46 21.99
C GLU A 132 4.14 -15.79 20.57
N PRO A 133 3.26 -16.25 19.66
CA PRO A 133 3.67 -16.85 18.38
C PRO A 133 4.29 -15.89 17.37
N THR A 134 4.11 -14.57 17.56
CA THR A 134 4.59 -13.52 16.63
C THR A 134 5.86 -12.83 17.10
N ARG A 135 6.49 -13.33 18.18
CA ARG A 135 7.69 -12.76 18.76
C ARG A 135 8.93 -13.25 18.00
N GLU A 136 9.28 -12.53 16.95
CA GLU A 136 10.28 -12.96 15.94
C GLU A 136 11.65 -13.37 16.52
N ARG A 137 12.12 -12.74 17.60
CA ARG A 137 13.41 -13.10 18.21
C ARG A 137 13.37 -14.46 18.92
N LEU A 138 12.24 -14.86 19.51
CA LEU A 138 12.05 -16.23 20.02
C LEU A 138 11.98 -17.24 18.86
N VAL A 139 11.32 -16.88 17.76
CA VAL A 139 11.28 -17.71 16.54
C VAL A 139 12.70 -17.92 16.00
N ALA A 140 13.50 -16.86 15.93
CA ALA A 140 14.89 -16.94 15.50
C ALA A 140 15.74 -17.84 16.43
N GLN A 141 15.57 -17.72 17.75
CA GLN A 141 16.29 -18.55 18.72
C GLN A 141 15.93 -20.04 18.59
N LEU A 142 14.66 -20.37 18.40
CA LEU A 142 14.23 -21.75 18.16
C LEU A 142 14.74 -22.28 16.81
N MET A 143 14.75 -21.45 15.76
CA MET A 143 15.31 -21.83 14.47
C MET A 143 16.81 -22.14 14.55
N VAL A 144 17.58 -21.37 15.32
CA VAL A 144 19.01 -21.63 15.57
C VAL A 144 19.17 -22.93 16.36
N ALA A 145 18.42 -23.13 17.44
CA ALA A 145 18.49 -24.36 18.25
C ALA A 145 18.18 -25.62 17.43
N LEU A 146 17.12 -25.58 16.63
CA LEU A 146 16.70 -26.68 15.74
C LEU A 146 17.75 -26.94 14.65
N TYR A 147 18.33 -25.89 14.06
CA TYR A 147 19.39 -26.02 13.06
C TYR A 147 20.65 -26.67 13.66
N ASN A 148 21.09 -26.23 14.84
CA ASN A 148 22.24 -26.80 15.55
C ASN A 148 22.04 -28.27 15.94
N CYS A 149 20.80 -28.68 16.19
CA CYS A 149 20.44 -30.07 16.44
C CYS A 149 20.27 -30.90 15.15
N GLY A 150 20.55 -30.36 13.96
CA GLY A 150 20.39 -31.03 12.67
C GLY A 150 18.94 -31.14 12.19
N ARG A 151 17.99 -30.46 12.84
CA ARG A 151 16.55 -30.46 12.52
C ARG A 151 16.19 -29.30 11.58
N GLN A 152 16.94 -29.15 10.48
CA GLN A 152 16.76 -28.06 9.50
C GLN A 152 15.33 -27.96 8.91
N PRO A 153 14.64 -29.05 8.54
CA PRO A 153 13.28 -28.96 8.02
C PRO A 153 12.30 -28.34 9.01
N GLU A 154 12.51 -28.59 10.30
CA GLU A 154 11.68 -28.09 11.39
C GLU A 154 11.96 -26.62 11.68
N ALA A 155 13.23 -26.19 11.62
CA ALA A 155 13.59 -24.78 11.69
C ALA A 155 12.90 -23.97 10.57
N LEU A 156 12.93 -24.48 9.32
CA LEU A 156 12.27 -23.82 8.19
C LEU A 156 10.74 -23.91 8.27
N ALA A 157 10.18 -24.99 8.83
CA ALA A 157 8.75 -25.07 9.11
C ALA A 157 8.31 -24.02 10.15
N ARG A 158 9.16 -23.75 11.16
CA ARG A 158 8.89 -22.73 12.16
C ARG A 158 8.88 -21.33 11.57
N TYR A 159 9.82 -21.05 10.66
CA TYR A 159 9.82 -19.81 9.87
C TYR A 159 8.53 -19.65 9.07
N ARG A 160 8.14 -20.68 8.30
CA ARG A 160 6.90 -20.64 7.49
C ARG A 160 5.68 -20.36 8.36
N ARG A 161 5.53 -21.09 9.48
CA ARG A 161 4.42 -20.90 10.41
C ARG A 161 4.39 -19.50 11.01
N ALA A 162 5.56 -18.94 11.37
CA ALA A 162 5.65 -17.57 11.87
C ALA A 162 5.33 -16.53 10.79
N ARG A 163 5.82 -16.73 9.56
CA ARG A 163 5.48 -15.90 8.39
C ARG A 163 3.98 -15.92 8.12
N ASP A 164 3.38 -17.10 8.07
CA ASP A 164 1.95 -17.25 7.79
C ASP A 164 1.12 -16.60 8.90
N LEU A 165 1.52 -16.73 10.18
CA LEU A 165 0.84 -16.07 11.30
C LEU A 165 1.02 -14.54 11.30
N LEU A 166 2.22 -14.01 10.99
CA LEU A 166 2.47 -12.57 10.89
C LEU A 166 1.71 -11.95 9.70
N ALA A 167 1.73 -12.64 8.56
CA ALA A 167 0.99 -12.24 7.36
C ALA A 167 -0.52 -12.27 7.63
N HIS A 168 -1.03 -13.34 8.24
CA HIS A 168 -2.47 -13.51 8.47
C HIS A 168 -3.03 -12.66 9.61
N ARG A 169 -2.30 -12.47 10.72
CA ARG A 169 -2.79 -11.74 11.91
C ARG A 169 -2.47 -10.25 11.87
N PHE A 170 -1.37 -9.86 11.23
CA PHE A 170 -0.87 -8.48 11.26
C PHE A 170 -0.59 -7.88 9.87
N GLY A 171 -0.66 -8.66 8.79
CA GLY A 171 -0.34 -8.18 7.44
C GLY A 171 1.14 -7.82 7.26
N LEU A 172 2.01 -8.34 8.12
CA LEU A 172 3.44 -8.04 8.15
C LEU A 172 4.26 -9.20 7.59
N GLU A 173 5.31 -8.89 6.84
CA GLU A 173 6.37 -9.85 6.55
C GLU A 173 7.31 -10.00 7.75
N PRO A 174 7.95 -11.18 7.95
CA PRO A 174 9.00 -11.36 8.95
C PRO A 174 10.08 -10.29 8.81
N GLY A 175 10.56 -9.74 9.91
CA GLY A 175 11.64 -8.77 9.93
C GLY A 175 12.93 -9.31 9.30
N ARG A 176 13.79 -8.37 8.84
CA ARG A 176 15.03 -8.67 8.11
C ARG A 176 15.95 -9.68 8.80
N ASN A 177 15.99 -9.69 10.13
CA ASN A 177 16.81 -10.63 10.90
C ASN A 177 16.34 -12.07 10.74
N LEU A 178 15.03 -12.29 10.74
CA LEU A 178 14.43 -13.62 10.61
C LEU A 178 14.53 -14.11 9.14
N GLN A 179 14.34 -13.22 8.16
CA GLN A 179 14.56 -13.51 6.74
C GLN A 179 16.03 -13.88 6.44
N ARG A 180 16.98 -13.12 6.99
CA ARG A 180 18.42 -13.43 6.87
C ARG A 180 18.77 -14.78 7.47
N LEU A 181 18.18 -15.13 8.62
CA LEU A 181 18.39 -16.42 9.25
C LEU A 181 17.84 -17.57 8.38
N GLN A 182 16.65 -17.41 7.79
CA GLN A 182 16.11 -18.38 6.84
C GLN A 182 17.06 -18.59 5.65
N HIS A 183 17.54 -17.50 5.06
CA HIS A 183 18.48 -17.56 3.94
C HIS A 183 19.78 -18.26 4.34
N ALA A 184 20.35 -17.91 5.49
CA ALA A 184 21.56 -18.52 6.01
C ALA A 184 21.39 -20.02 6.28
N ILE A 185 20.22 -20.46 6.77
CA ILE A 185 19.88 -21.88 6.97
C ILE A 185 19.73 -22.61 5.64
N LEU A 186 19.17 -21.97 4.60
CA LEU A 186 19.03 -22.55 3.26
C LEU A 186 20.37 -22.64 2.51
N SER A 187 21.26 -21.68 2.72
CA SER A 187 22.58 -21.61 2.08
C SER A 187 23.67 -22.34 2.86
N HIS A 188 23.35 -22.97 4.00
CA HIS A 188 24.31 -23.57 4.92
C HIS A 188 25.48 -22.64 5.26
N ASP A 189 25.18 -21.37 5.55
CA ASP A 189 26.19 -20.33 5.74
C ASP A 189 27.17 -20.72 6.87
N PRO A 190 28.49 -20.81 6.60
CA PRO A 190 29.48 -21.10 7.64
C PRO A 190 29.53 -20.04 8.75
N ALA A 191 28.97 -18.84 8.55
CA ALA A 191 28.78 -17.84 9.59
C ALA A 191 27.80 -18.28 10.70
N LEU A 192 26.86 -19.19 10.41
CA LEU A 192 26.01 -19.83 11.42
C LEU A 192 26.81 -20.79 12.30
N ALA A 193 27.81 -21.47 11.71
CA ALA A 193 28.74 -22.33 12.45
C ALA A 193 29.83 -21.53 13.20
N LEU A 194 30.30 -20.40 12.64
CA LEU A 194 31.30 -19.52 13.25
C LEU A 194 30.76 -18.69 14.42
N LYS A 195 29.45 -18.42 14.49
CA LYS A 195 28.82 -17.79 15.67
C LYS A 195 28.72 -18.71 16.89
N LEU A 196 29.03 -20.00 16.74
CA LEU A 196 29.06 -21.00 17.82
C LEU A 196 30.48 -21.35 18.30
N VAL A 197 31.53 -20.82 17.66
CA VAL A 197 32.91 -21.00 18.12
C VAL A 197 33.47 -19.64 18.51
N GLY A 198 33.24 -19.27 19.77
CA GLY A 198 34.03 -18.23 20.43
C GLY A 198 35.52 -18.61 20.36
N THR A 199 36.33 -17.66 19.91
CA THR A 199 37.79 -17.74 19.85
C THR A 199 38.40 -18.10 21.22
N GLY A 200 38.85 -19.34 21.36
CA GLY A 200 39.83 -19.79 22.35
C GLY A 200 41.01 -20.44 21.63
N PRO A 201 42.26 -20.37 22.16
CA PRO A 201 43.45 -20.78 21.42
C PRO A 201 43.49 -22.29 21.19
N ALA A 202 44.06 -22.65 20.03
CA ALA A 202 44.11 -24.00 19.48
C ALA A 202 44.80 -25.04 20.39
N VAL A 203 44.24 -26.25 20.44
CA VAL A 203 44.91 -27.48 20.87
C VAL A 203 44.61 -28.58 19.83
N PRO A 204 45.57 -29.42 19.41
CA PRO A 204 45.42 -30.29 18.24
C PRO A 204 44.63 -31.56 18.55
N SER A 205 43.85 -32.04 17.56
CA SER A 205 43.21 -33.35 17.56
C SER A 205 44.20 -34.52 17.59
N PRO A 206 43.80 -35.66 18.19
CA PRO A 206 44.10 -36.97 17.64
C PRO A 206 42.88 -37.61 16.97
N ALA A 207 43.18 -38.40 15.95
CA ALA A 207 42.29 -39.11 15.05
C ALA A 207 41.38 -40.14 15.76
N TYR A 208 40.28 -40.56 15.09
CA TYR A 208 40.20 -41.89 14.43
C TYR A 208 38.78 -42.50 14.28
N ARG A 209 38.56 -43.05 13.07
CA ARG A 209 37.68 -44.12 12.53
C ARG A 209 36.14 -44.12 12.69
N ALA A 210 35.51 -44.22 11.53
CA ALA A 210 34.22 -44.87 11.28
C ALA A 210 34.23 -46.38 11.62
N PRO A 211 33.05 -47.00 11.86
CA PRO A 211 32.51 -47.85 10.79
C PRO A 211 30.97 -47.91 10.63
N ALA A 212 30.60 -48.16 9.37
CA ALA A 212 29.60 -49.10 8.81
C ALA A 212 28.14 -49.23 9.34
N SER A 213 27.25 -49.07 8.35
CA SER A 213 25.86 -49.51 8.14
C SER A 213 25.36 -50.81 8.81
N ARG A 214 24.07 -50.83 9.18
CA ARG A 214 23.11 -51.93 8.93
C ARG A 214 21.66 -51.46 9.09
N GLY A 215 20.83 -51.71 8.08
CA GLY A 215 19.39 -51.49 8.14
C GLY A 215 18.62 -52.68 8.71
N ILE A 216 17.41 -52.42 9.23
CA ILE A 216 16.34 -53.40 9.45
C ILE A 216 14.99 -52.71 9.21
N ALA A 217 14.12 -53.38 8.47
CA ALA A 217 12.73 -53.03 8.19
C ALA A 217 11.76 -53.61 9.24
N ALA A 218 10.61 -52.97 9.43
CA ALA A 218 9.32 -53.53 9.87
C ALA A 218 8.33 -52.37 10.09
N SER A 219 7.00 -52.46 10.08
CA SER A 219 5.96 -53.33 9.50
C SER A 219 4.63 -52.67 9.89
N ALA A 220 3.59 -52.83 9.07
CA ALA A 220 2.24 -52.28 9.29
C ALA A 220 1.49 -52.92 10.47
N SER A 221 0.52 -52.20 11.06
CA SER A 221 -0.68 -52.80 11.65
C SER A 221 -1.86 -51.83 11.77
N THR A 222 -3.05 -52.40 11.61
CA THR A 222 -4.39 -51.87 11.38
C THR A 222 -5.19 -51.71 12.68
N ALA A 223 -6.17 -50.79 12.77
CA ALA A 223 -7.54 -51.06 13.29
C ALA A 223 -8.45 -49.82 13.51
N LEU A 224 -9.56 -49.79 12.75
CA LEU A 224 -10.97 -49.59 13.14
C LEU A 224 -11.50 -48.21 13.64
N SER A 225 -12.52 -47.72 12.93
CA SER A 225 -13.50 -46.69 13.35
C SER A 225 -14.93 -47.10 12.94
N PRO A 226 -15.99 -46.65 13.64
CA PRO A 226 -17.36 -47.17 13.53
C PRO A 226 -18.25 -46.44 12.49
N PRO A 227 -19.46 -46.96 12.15
CA PRO A 227 -20.14 -46.66 10.89
C PRO A 227 -21.14 -45.49 10.97
N ARG A 228 -21.35 -44.81 9.83
CA ARG A 228 -22.47 -43.89 9.57
C ARG A 228 -23.34 -44.38 8.42
N ARG A 229 -24.64 -44.06 8.52
CA ARG A 229 -25.78 -44.56 7.75
C ARG A 229 -25.85 -44.03 6.31
N ASP A 230 -26.43 -44.86 5.45
CA ASP A 230 -26.60 -44.71 3.99
C ASP A 230 -27.64 -43.67 3.55
N HIS A 231 -27.31 -42.92 2.49
CA HIS A 231 -28.24 -42.32 1.54
C HIS A 231 -27.88 -42.76 0.11
N PRO A 232 -28.87 -42.94 -0.80
CA PRO A 232 -28.64 -43.50 -2.13
C PRO A 232 -28.01 -42.49 -3.11
N PRO A 233 -27.23 -42.95 -4.12
CA PRO A 233 -26.47 -42.08 -5.02
C PRO A 233 -27.31 -41.55 -6.20
N ALA A 234 -26.96 -40.33 -6.63
CA ALA A 234 -27.39 -39.70 -7.89
C ALA A 234 -26.70 -40.36 -9.12
N PRO A 235 -27.28 -40.27 -10.33
CA PRO A 235 -26.86 -41.06 -11.50
C PRO A 235 -25.48 -40.65 -12.06
N SER A 236 -24.70 -41.67 -12.43
CA SER A 236 -23.32 -41.58 -12.90
C SER A 236 -23.20 -41.16 -14.38
N VAL A 237 -22.41 -40.11 -14.61
CA VAL A 237 -21.85 -39.74 -15.92
C VAL A 237 -20.72 -40.73 -16.27
N PRO A 238 -20.58 -41.22 -17.53
CA PRO A 238 -19.60 -42.24 -17.88
C PRO A 238 -18.16 -41.72 -17.81
N PRO A 239 -17.18 -42.56 -17.41
CA PRO A 239 -15.80 -42.14 -17.22
C PRO A 239 -15.07 -41.99 -18.56
N GLY A 240 -14.58 -40.78 -18.83
CA GLY A 240 -13.51 -40.52 -19.81
C GLY A 240 -12.15 -40.98 -19.29
N PRO A 241 -11.13 -41.09 -20.15
CA PRO A 241 -9.90 -41.82 -19.85
C PRO A 241 -9.12 -41.21 -18.68
N ASP A 242 -8.69 -42.09 -17.79
CA ASP A 242 -7.88 -41.87 -16.60
C ASP A 242 -6.61 -41.06 -16.92
N ARG A 243 -6.72 -39.74 -16.75
CA ARG A 243 -5.61 -38.85 -16.47
C ARG A 243 -5.93 -38.21 -15.14
N SER A 244 -5.28 -38.67 -14.08
CA SER A 244 -5.16 -37.93 -12.83
C SER A 244 -4.88 -36.44 -13.14
N PRO A 245 -5.81 -35.51 -12.81
CA PRO A 245 -5.54 -34.10 -13.01
C PRO A 245 -4.55 -33.68 -11.92
N ARG A 246 -3.27 -33.59 -12.27
CA ARG A 246 -2.39 -32.64 -11.60
C ARG A 246 -3.08 -31.27 -11.70
N PRO A 247 -3.23 -30.49 -10.62
CA PRO A 247 -3.99 -29.26 -10.68
C PRO A 247 -3.31 -28.29 -11.64
N TYR A 248 -3.93 -28.05 -12.79
CA TYR A 248 -3.58 -27.01 -13.74
C TYR A 248 -3.93 -25.59 -13.20
N ARG A 249 -4.02 -25.44 -11.87
CA ARG A 249 -4.44 -24.20 -11.18
C ARG A 249 -3.35 -23.13 -11.15
N GLU A 250 -2.07 -23.48 -11.34
CA GLU A 250 -0.96 -22.61 -10.93
C GLU A 250 -0.38 -21.68 -12.02
N SER A 251 -0.71 -21.84 -13.31
CA SER A 251 -0.04 -21.07 -14.38
C SER A 251 -0.69 -19.73 -14.73
N TRP A 252 -2.01 -19.60 -14.57
CA TRP A 252 -2.76 -18.42 -15.04
C TRP A 252 -2.99 -17.37 -13.94
N GLU A 253 -2.86 -17.73 -12.66
CA GLU A 253 -2.85 -16.76 -11.55
C GLU A 253 -1.62 -15.84 -11.58
N ARG A 254 -0.59 -16.24 -12.34
CA ARG A 254 0.67 -15.52 -12.51
C ARG A 254 0.65 -14.51 -13.66
N VAL A 255 -0.44 -14.45 -14.42
CA VAL A 255 -0.60 -13.59 -15.58
C VAL A 255 -1.63 -12.51 -15.25
N GLU A 256 -1.20 -11.26 -15.33
CA GLU A 256 -2.05 -10.09 -15.09
C GLU A 256 -2.04 -9.17 -16.31
N CYS A 257 -3.21 -8.69 -16.72
CA CYS A 257 -3.27 -7.56 -17.64
C CYS A 257 -3.09 -6.27 -16.81
N ARG A 258 -2.15 -5.42 -17.17
CA ARG A 258 -1.86 -4.18 -16.44
C ARG A 258 -1.65 -3.04 -17.42
N ARG A 259 -2.14 -1.87 -17.04
CA ARG A 259 -1.74 -0.63 -17.69
C ARG A 259 -0.39 -0.19 -17.14
N VAL A 260 0.62 -0.15 -17.99
CA VAL A 260 1.98 0.26 -17.61
C VAL A 260 2.43 1.45 -18.44
N SER A 261 3.42 2.18 -17.93
CA SER A 261 4.17 3.17 -18.71
C SER A 261 5.60 2.68 -18.90
N VAL A 262 6.10 2.72 -20.12
CA VAL A 262 7.38 2.13 -20.50
C VAL A 262 8.25 3.18 -21.18
N VAL A 263 9.50 3.28 -20.76
CA VAL A 263 10.53 4.08 -21.45
C VAL A 263 11.49 3.12 -22.15
N MET A 264 11.52 3.15 -23.47
CA MET A 264 12.53 2.45 -24.26
C MET A 264 13.69 3.40 -24.55
N VAL A 265 14.91 2.94 -24.27
CA VAL A 265 16.14 3.68 -24.50
C VAL A 265 17.02 2.87 -25.45
N ARG A 266 17.36 3.45 -26.59
CA ARG A 266 18.36 2.90 -27.51
C ARG A 266 19.58 3.79 -27.52
N THR A 267 20.75 3.17 -27.38
CA THR A 267 22.03 3.89 -27.54
C THR A 267 22.86 3.32 -28.68
N ARG A 268 23.59 4.21 -29.35
CA ARG A 268 24.54 3.87 -30.41
C ARG A 268 25.77 4.75 -30.27
N TRP A 269 26.93 4.10 -30.21
CA TRP A 269 28.25 4.74 -30.23
C TRP A 269 28.68 4.93 -31.69
N THR A 270 29.11 6.13 -32.04
CA THR A 270 29.67 6.42 -33.37
C THR A 270 31.05 7.03 -33.21
N THR A 271 32.05 6.41 -33.83
CA THR A 271 33.39 6.98 -34.05
C THR A 271 33.38 7.82 -35.35
N PRO A 272 34.26 8.81 -35.52
CA PRO A 272 34.33 9.64 -36.73
C PRO A 272 34.75 8.81 -37.95
N ASP A 273 35.54 7.76 -37.74
CA ASP A 273 36.08 6.86 -38.77
C ASP A 273 35.15 5.67 -39.09
N GLY A 274 34.04 5.49 -38.36
CA GLY A 274 33.09 4.40 -38.56
C GLY A 274 33.56 3.03 -38.03
N ASP A 275 34.75 2.97 -37.41
CA ASP A 275 35.28 1.76 -36.79
C ASP A 275 34.53 1.36 -35.50
N VAL A 276 34.30 0.05 -35.34
CA VAL A 276 33.64 -0.52 -34.16
C VAL A 276 34.58 -0.44 -32.96
N PRO A 277 34.19 0.19 -31.83
CA PRO A 277 35.04 0.29 -30.65
C PRO A 277 35.43 -1.09 -30.09
N SER A 278 36.56 -1.17 -29.38
CA SER A 278 37.06 -2.46 -28.88
C SER A 278 36.11 -3.10 -27.85
N PRO A 279 35.94 -4.45 -27.85
CA PRO A 279 34.94 -5.13 -27.02
C PRO A 279 35.03 -4.83 -25.51
N GLY A 280 36.24 -4.64 -24.97
CA GLY A 280 36.44 -4.31 -23.56
C GLY A 280 36.01 -2.89 -23.18
N ARG A 281 36.13 -1.92 -24.10
CA ARG A 281 35.63 -0.54 -23.88
C ARG A 281 34.11 -0.50 -23.97
N ILE A 282 33.51 -1.28 -24.88
CA ILE A 282 32.05 -1.43 -24.97
C ILE A 282 31.48 -1.99 -23.66
N ASP A 283 32.10 -3.01 -23.05
CA ASP A 283 31.62 -3.60 -21.79
C ASP A 283 31.65 -2.59 -20.63
N HIS A 284 32.72 -1.78 -20.50
CA HIS A 284 32.79 -0.73 -19.48
C HIS A 284 31.74 0.36 -19.71
N ALA A 285 31.60 0.84 -20.94
CA ALA A 285 30.62 1.87 -21.29
C ALA A 285 29.16 1.38 -21.10
N VAL A 286 28.89 0.11 -21.41
CA VAL A 286 27.59 -0.53 -21.15
C VAL A 286 27.31 -0.63 -19.65
N LYS A 287 28.31 -0.93 -18.82
CA LYS A 287 28.17 -0.95 -17.35
C LYS A 287 27.86 0.43 -16.78
N GLU A 288 28.60 1.47 -17.18
CA GLU A 288 28.36 2.87 -16.76
C GLU A 288 27.00 3.38 -17.22
N LEU A 289 26.57 3.01 -18.43
CA LEU A 289 25.25 3.36 -18.95
C LEU A 289 24.13 2.62 -18.22
N THR A 290 24.32 1.33 -17.94
CA THR A 290 23.33 0.53 -17.20
C THR A 290 23.17 1.02 -15.76
N SER A 291 24.27 1.40 -15.09
CA SER A 291 24.19 1.98 -13.73
C SER A 291 23.48 3.34 -13.75
N THR A 292 23.75 4.18 -14.74
CA THR A 292 23.07 5.47 -14.91
C THR A 292 21.57 5.29 -15.17
N LEU A 293 21.20 4.32 -16.01
CA LEU A 293 19.80 3.97 -16.27
C LEU A 293 19.11 3.47 -15.01
N GLN A 294 19.74 2.56 -14.26
CA GLN A 294 19.20 2.00 -13.02
C GLN A 294 19.02 3.08 -11.96
N GLU A 295 20.00 3.97 -11.79
CA GLU A 295 19.92 5.07 -10.84
C GLU A 295 18.76 6.03 -11.18
N GLN A 296 18.62 6.42 -12.45
CA GLN A 296 17.54 7.31 -12.87
C GLN A 296 16.18 6.64 -12.85
N ALA A 297 16.07 5.39 -13.30
CA ALA A 297 14.84 4.62 -13.22
C ALA A 297 14.38 4.46 -11.78
N ALA A 298 15.27 4.00 -10.88
CA ALA A 298 14.97 3.83 -9.46
C ALA A 298 14.58 5.14 -8.79
N HIS A 299 15.17 6.27 -9.20
CA HIS A 299 14.81 7.59 -8.69
C HIS A 299 13.35 7.96 -8.97
N TYR A 300 12.84 7.62 -10.16
CA TYR A 300 11.42 7.78 -10.50
C TYR A 300 10.59 6.52 -10.17
N GLY A 301 11.18 5.52 -9.51
CA GLY A 301 10.59 4.23 -9.12
C GLY A 301 10.14 3.34 -10.28
N GLY A 302 10.83 3.42 -11.42
CA GLY A 302 10.75 2.44 -12.50
C GLY A 302 11.84 1.37 -12.36
N SER A 303 11.60 0.20 -12.94
CA SER A 303 12.56 -0.92 -12.98
C SER A 303 13.19 -1.04 -14.37
N VAL A 304 14.53 -1.16 -14.43
CA VAL A 304 15.26 -1.30 -15.70
C VAL A 304 15.37 -2.78 -16.07
N ARG A 305 14.95 -3.13 -17.28
CA ARG A 305 15.17 -4.43 -17.90
C ARG A 305 15.91 -4.28 -19.21
N ARG A 306 16.74 -5.26 -19.52
CA ARG A 306 17.38 -5.34 -20.83
C ARG A 306 16.43 -6.05 -21.77
N ALA A 307 15.99 -5.37 -22.83
CA ALA A 307 15.11 -5.96 -23.83
C ALA A 307 15.95 -6.84 -24.76
N PHE A 308 16.80 -6.22 -25.61
CA PHE A 308 17.72 -6.92 -26.53
C PHE A 308 18.89 -6.00 -26.94
N GLY A 309 20.12 -6.52 -27.01
CA GLY A 309 21.27 -5.77 -27.55
C GLY A 309 21.59 -4.45 -26.81
N SER A 310 21.46 -3.32 -27.54
CA SER A 310 21.64 -1.94 -27.06
C SER A 310 20.31 -1.20 -26.80
N VAL A 311 19.24 -1.95 -26.52
CA VAL A 311 17.94 -1.42 -26.12
C VAL A 311 17.66 -1.81 -24.67
N TRP A 312 17.40 -0.80 -23.85
CA TRP A 312 16.94 -0.93 -22.46
C TRP A 312 15.48 -0.51 -22.39
N MET A 313 14.76 -1.13 -21.46
CA MET A 313 13.36 -0.88 -21.18
C MET A 313 13.23 -0.53 -19.71
N ILE A 314 12.50 0.54 -19.40
CA ILE A 314 12.19 0.94 -18.03
C ILE A 314 10.69 0.85 -17.84
N ILE A 315 10.23 0.07 -16.87
CA ILE A 315 8.81 -0.18 -16.65
C ILE A 315 8.35 0.58 -15.40
N PHE A 316 7.21 1.27 -15.53
CA PHE A 316 6.47 1.95 -14.48
C PHE A 316 5.06 1.34 -14.39
N GLY A 317 4.54 1.13 -13.20
CA GLY A 317 3.21 0.52 -12.97
C GLY A 317 3.19 -0.99 -12.78
N ALA A 318 4.35 -1.65 -12.76
CA ALA A 318 4.51 -3.06 -12.39
C ALA A 318 5.77 -3.23 -11.52
N PRO A 319 5.69 -3.86 -10.33
CA PRO A 319 4.53 -4.59 -9.77
C PRO A 319 3.48 -3.71 -9.08
N ARG A 320 3.74 -2.40 -8.90
CA ARG A 320 2.81 -1.46 -8.25
C ARG A 320 2.43 -0.31 -9.19
N ALA A 321 1.14 -0.15 -9.43
CA ALA A 321 0.52 0.95 -10.16
C ALA A 321 0.47 2.21 -9.29
N HIS A 322 0.72 3.35 -9.91
CA HIS A 322 0.64 4.66 -9.30
C HIS A 322 -0.17 5.58 -10.21
N GLU A 323 -0.87 6.54 -9.61
CA GLU A 323 -1.71 7.52 -10.32
C GLU A 323 -0.93 8.31 -11.39
N ASP A 324 0.37 8.50 -11.18
CA ASP A 324 1.28 9.33 -11.96
C ASP A 324 2.32 8.53 -12.77
N ASP A 325 2.13 7.22 -12.99
CA ASP A 325 3.04 6.38 -13.79
C ASP A 325 3.41 6.97 -15.17
N PRO A 326 2.48 7.57 -15.94
CA PRO A 326 2.82 8.23 -17.20
C PRO A 326 3.72 9.46 -17.00
N GLU A 327 3.46 10.26 -15.97
CA GLU A 327 4.29 11.42 -15.61
C GLU A 327 5.69 10.97 -15.18
N ARG A 328 5.78 9.90 -14.39
CA ARG A 328 7.04 9.28 -13.94
C ARG A 328 7.89 8.83 -15.12
N ALA A 329 7.28 8.14 -16.07
CA ALA A 329 7.96 7.68 -17.27
C ALA A 329 8.49 8.87 -18.12
N VAL A 330 7.70 9.93 -18.30
CA VAL A 330 8.11 11.12 -19.04
C VAL A 330 9.24 11.88 -18.34
N ARG A 331 9.14 12.11 -17.02
CA ARG A 331 10.19 12.78 -16.24
C ARG A 331 11.49 11.97 -16.26
N ALA A 332 11.40 10.65 -16.10
CA ALA A 332 12.55 9.75 -16.21
C ALA A 332 13.21 9.85 -17.59
N ALA A 333 12.43 9.84 -18.67
CA ALA A 333 12.96 9.98 -20.03
C ALA A 333 13.66 11.33 -20.25
N LEU A 334 13.06 12.44 -19.79
CA LEU A 334 13.66 13.79 -19.92
C LEU A 334 14.92 13.97 -19.05
N ALA A 335 14.96 13.34 -17.86
CA ALA A 335 16.14 13.32 -17.00
C ALA A 335 17.27 12.48 -17.60
N LEU A 336 16.94 11.29 -18.10
CA LEU A 336 17.88 10.42 -18.82
C LEU A 336 18.46 11.11 -20.05
N ARG A 337 17.64 11.79 -20.86
CA ARG A 337 18.11 12.60 -21.98
C ARG A 337 19.18 13.60 -21.52
N ARG A 338 18.90 14.40 -20.48
CA ARG A 338 19.85 15.41 -19.97
C ARG A 338 21.16 14.78 -19.50
N ARG A 339 21.09 13.69 -18.75
CA ARG A 339 22.28 13.03 -18.17
C ARG A 339 23.10 12.29 -19.22
N LEU A 340 22.46 11.60 -20.16
CA LEU A 340 23.16 10.88 -21.23
C LEU A 340 23.78 11.82 -22.27
N VAL A 341 23.14 12.97 -22.58
CA VAL A 341 23.75 14.02 -23.41
C VAL A 341 25.00 14.60 -22.72
N SER A 342 24.98 14.77 -21.40
CA SER A 342 26.16 15.25 -20.66
C SER A 342 27.32 14.24 -20.65
N LEU A 343 27.03 12.93 -20.61
CA LEU A 343 28.04 11.87 -20.71
C LEU A 343 28.72 11.85 -22.08
N GLY A 344 27.98 12.12 -23.15
CA GLY A 344 28.51 12.22 -24.52
C GLY A 344 29.28 13.52 -24.82
N SER A 345 29.37 14.46 -23.87
CA SER A 345 29.94 15.82 -24.07
C SER A 345 31.18 16.10 -23.20
N ARG A 346 31.80 15.10 -22.55
CA ARG A 346 32.97 15.30 -21.67
C ARG A 346 34.15 15.91 -22.46
N PRO A 347 34.69 17.08 -22.05
CA PRO A 347 35.86 17.66 -22.71
C PRO A 347 37.12 16.88 -22.31
N GLY A 348 37.75 16.21 -23.27
CA GLY A 348 39.10 15.65 -23.09
C GLY A 348 39.28 14.13 -23.21
N GLY A 349 38.35 13.39 -23.83
CA GLY A 349 38.57 11.98 -24.19
C GLY A 349 38.00 11.67 -25.58
N ASP A 350 38.88 11.22 -26.47
CA ASP A 350 38.74 10.84 -27.89
C ASP A 350 37.31 10.69 -28.48
N ASP A 351 37.01 11.55 -29.46
CA ASP A 351 36.23 11.41 -30.72
C ASP A 351 34.94 10.57 -30.83
N GLU A 352 34.45 9.90 -29.79
CA GLU A 352 33.22 9.09 -29.84
C GLU A 352 31.97 9.88 -29.45
N ARG A 353 30.95 9.88 -30.32
CA ARG A 353 29.64 10.48 -30.04
C ARG A 353 28.63 9.42 -29.62
N LEU A 354 28.08 9.57 -28.41
CA LEU A 354 26.96 8.76 -27.93
C LEU A 354 25.64 9.35 -28.44
N THR A 355 24.93 8.62 -29.30
CA THR A 355 23.57 8.97 -29.71
C THR A 355 22.55 8.20 -28.88
N VAL A 356 21.48 8.89 -28.47
CA VAL A 356 20.44 8.35 -27.58
C VAL A 356 19.07 8.64 -28.18
N GLN A 357 18.25 7.61 -28.28
CA GLN A 357 16.88 7.66 -28.77
C GLN A 357 15.95 7.17 -27.65
N LEU A 358 14.91 7.92 -27.33
CA LEU A 358 13.96 7.57 -26.26
C LEU A 358 12.51 7.59 -26.76
N VAL A 359 11.74 6.58 -26.35
CA VAL A 359 10.29 6.50 -26.60
C VAL A 359 9.57 6.18 -25.28
N VAL A 360 8.44 6.84 -25.04
CA VAL A 360 7.59 6.65 -23.86
C VAL A 360 6.18 6.18 -24.27
N GLY A 361 5.83 4.94 -23.95
CA GLY A 361 4.51 4.39 -24.23
C GLY A 361 3.72 4.10 -22.96
N THR A 362 2.44 4.43 -22.93
CA THR A 362 1.51 4.02 -21.88
C THR A 362 0.39 3.20 -22.49
N GLY A 363 0.17 1.98 -22.00
CA GLY A 363 -0.84 1.09 -22.56
C GLY A 363 -1.05 -0.17 -21.73
N GLU A 364 -2.05 -0.96 -22.11
CA GLU A 364 -2.31 -2.27 -21.52
C GLU A 364 -1.26 -3.27 -22.01
N VAL A 365 -0.68 -4.02 -21.08
CA VAL A 365 0.28 -5.10 -21.33
C VAL A 365 -0.11 -6.31 -20.50
N VAL A 366 0.25 -7.49 -20.99
CA VAL A 366 0.19 -8.73 -20.23
C VAL A 366 1.52 -8.92 -19.52
N VAL A 367 1.44 -9.13 -18.20
CA VAL A 367 2.58 -9.25 -17.30
C VAL A 367 2.56 -10.62 -16.65
N THR A 368 3.68 -11.35 -16.72
CA THR A 368 3.84 -12.65 -16.08
C THR A 368 4.79 -12.55 -14.90
N TYR A 369 4.39 -13.05 -13.73
CA TYR A 369 5.19 -13.06 -12.49
C TYR A 369 5.70 -14.47 -12.13
N ASP A 370 6.77 -14.55 -11.34
CA ASP A 370 7.31 -15.80 -10.78
C ASP A 370 7.41 -15.70 -9.25
N ASP A 371 7.29 -16.83 -8.54
CA ASP A 371 7.24 -16.90 -7.07
C ASP A 371 8.57 -16.50 -6.41
N SER A 372 9.65 -16.48 -7.18
CA SER A 372 11.01 -16.17 -6.72
C SER A 372 11.35 -14.67 -6.73
N ALA A 373 10.61 -13.84 -7.46
CA ALA A 373 10.93 -12.43 -7.65
C ALA A 373 9.67 -11.54 -7.70
N PRO A 374 9.68 -10.36 -7.04
CA PRO A 374 8.59 -9.41 -7.10
C PRO A 374 8.48 -8.68 -8.45
N GLU A 375 9.48 -8.82 -9.32
CA GLU A 375 9.51 -8.20 -10.64
C GLU A 375 8.90 -9.12 -11.69
N PRO A 376 8.24 -8.56 -12.71
CA PRO A 376 7.65 -9.37 -13.77
C PRO A 376 8.74 -10.07 -14.59
N VAL A 377 8.52 -11.35 -14.89
CA VAL A 377 9.41 -12.18 -15.72
C VAL A 377 9.26 -11.81 -17.19
N GLU A 378 8.03 -11.62 -17.66
CA GLU A 378 7.72 -11.34 -19.06
C GLU A 378 6.68 -10.21 -19.16
N VAL A 379 6.82 -9.34 -20.15
CA VAL A 379 5.89 -8.25 -20.44
C VAL A 379 5.67 -8.20 -21.95
N THR A 380 4.42 -8.34 -22.38
CA THR A 380 4.02 -8.33 -23.79
C THR A 380 2.83 -7.39 -24.03
N GLY A 381 2.77 -6.73 -25.18
CA GLY A 381 1.63 -5.87 -25.51
C GLY A 381 1.88 -4.94 -26.69
N GLU A 382 0.81 -4.49 -27.33
CA GLU A 382 0.84 -3.66 -28.55
C GLU A 382 1.58 -2.33 -28.35
N VAL A 383 1.52 -1.75 -27.13
CA VAL A 383 2.25 -0.52 -26.80
C VAL A 383 3.77 -0.73 -26.87
N LEU A 384 4.26 -1.93 -26.51
CA LEU A 384 5.69 -2.27 -26.62
C LEU A 384 6.10 -2.40 -28.08
N ASP A 385 5.26 -3.05 -28.90
CA ASP A 385 5.51 -3.22 -30.33
C ASP A 385 5.56 -1.86 -31.05
N SER A 386 4.60 -0.97 -30.75
CA SER A 386 4.56 0.40 -31.26
C SER A 386 5.80 1.21 -30.86
N CYS A 387 6.20 1.13 -29.58
CA CYS A 387 7.42 1.80 -29.11
C CYS A 387 8.67 1.28 -29.81
N HIS A 388 8.78 -0.04 -30.00
CA HIS A 388 9.90 -0.68 -30.68
C HIS A 388 9.96 -0.30 -32.17
N GLN A 389 8.81 -0.10 -32.82
CA GLN A 389 8.71 0.37 -34.21
C GLN A 389 9.13 1.84 -34.37
N TRP A 390 8.81 2.72 -33.42
CA TRP A 390 9.18 4.14 -33.47
C TRP A 390 10.63 4.40 -33.07
N LEU A 391 11.19 3.61 -32.15
CA LEU A 391 12.51 3.85 -31.55
C LEU A 391 13.65 4.12 -32.58
N PRO A 392 13.74 3.44 -33.73
CA PRO A 392 14.76 3.73 -34.75
C PRO A 392 14.57 5.07 -35.47
N GLN A 393 13.34 5.58 -35.54
CA GLN A 393 12.95 6.79 -36.29
C GLN A 393 13.18 8.08 -35.49
N VAL A 394 13.33 7.97 -34.17
CA VAL A 394 13.50 9.10 -33.25
C VAL A 394 14.86 9.78 -33.51
N PRO A 395 14.91 11.10 -33.75
CA PRO A 395 16.18 11.83 -33.85
C PRO A 395 17.00 11.74 -32.55
N SER A 396 18.34 11.82 -32.67
CA SER A 396 19.22 11.73 -31.50
C SER A 396 18.94 12.86 -30.51
N GLY A 397 18.71 12.51 -29.25
CA GLY A 397 18.41 13.46 -28.17
C GLY A 397 16.93 13.88 -28.09
N GLU A 398 16.04 13.34 -28.92
CA GLU A 398 14.60 13.56 -28.77
C GLU A 398 13.93 12.47 -27.91
N VAL A 399 12.78 12.83 -27.32
CA VAL A 399 11.90 11.90 -26.61
C VAL A 399 10.55 11.91 -27.31
N TRP A 400 10.12 10.75 -27.82
CA TRP A 400 8.79 10.59 -28.40
C TRP A 400 7.85 9.88 -27.42
N ALA A 401 6.55 10.09 -27.56
CA ALA A 401 5.52 9.48 -26.72
C ALA A 401 4.24 9.14 -27.51
N CYS A 402 3.49 8.13 -27.06
CA CYS A 402 2.20 7.77 -27.64
C CYS A 402 1.07 8.72 -27.19
N ASP A 403 -0.06 8.71 -27.90
CA ASP A 403 -1.26 9.50 -27.56
C ASP A 403 -1.68 9.33 -26.09
N ALA A 404 -1.73 8.10 -25.59
CA ALA A 404 -2.16 7.80 -24.22
C ALA A 404 -1.21 8.37 -23.14
N THR A 405 0.08 8.51 -23.44
CA THR A 405 1.05 9.16 -22.54
C THR A 405 0.80 10.67 -22.49
N VAL A 406 0.58 11.31 -23.63
CA VAL A 406 0.35 12.76 -23.72
C VAL A 406 -0.96 13.15 -23.07
N GLU A 407 -2.02 12.38 -23.30
CA GLU A 407 -3.32 12.57 -22.66
C GLU A 407 -3.21 12.47 -21.13
N ALA A 408 -2.44 11.51 -20.62
CA ALA A 408 -2.27 11.33 -19.18
C ALA A 408 -1.40 12.41 -18.52
N VAL A 409 -0.40 12.95 -19.22
CA VAL A 409 0.51 13.98 -18.68
C VAL A 409 -0.06 15.39 -18.82
N GLY A 410 -1.05 15.59 -19.71
CA GLY A 410 -1.77 16.86 -19.84
C GLY A 410 -0.85 18.06 -20.06
N SER A 411 -1.08 19.15 -19.32
CA SER A 411 -0.32 20.40 -19.44
C SER A 411 1.05 20.39 -18.75
N LEU A 412 1.50 19.26 -18.20
CA LEU A 412 2.77 19.17 -17.49
C LEU A 412 3.99 19.17 -18.43
N CYS A 413 3.78 18.86 -19.71
CA CYS A 413 4.83 18.86 -20.73
C CYS A 413 4.37 19.54 -22.03
N ASP A 414 5.31 20.21 -22.69
CA ASP A 414 5.08 20.77 -24.02
C ASP A 414 5.30 19.67 -25.09
N ALA A 415 4.22 19.32 -25.81
CA ALA A 415 4.17 18.26 -26.81
C ALA A 415 3.87 18.79 -28.23
N SER A 416 4.55 18.27 -29.25
CA SER A 416 4.34 18.62 -30.67
C SER A 416 4.32 17.37 -31.55
N ARG A 417 3.52 17.32 -32.61
CA ARG A 417 3.53 16.18 -33.54
C ARG A 417 4.79 16.18 -34.44
N PRO A 418 5.50 15.05 -34.57
CA PRO A 418 6.57 14.88 -35.55
C PRO A 418 5.99 14.68 -36.97
N ASP A 419 6.74 15.10 -37.98
CA ASP A 419 6.29 15.01 -39.37
C ASP A 419 6.25 13.55 -39.86
N GLY A 420 5.11 13.13 -40.41
CA GLY A 420 4.97 11.83 -41.09
C GLY A 420 4.78 10.59 -40.21
N VAL A 421 4.67 10.73 -38.88
CA VAL A 421 4.45 9.59 -37.95
C VAL A 421 3.14 9.74 -37.18
N PRO A 422 2.04 9.07 -37.60
CA PRO A 422 0.76 9.15 -36.91
C PRO A 422 0.84 8.51 -35.51
N GLY A 423 0.20 9.15 -34.52
CA GLY A 423 0.11 8.63 -33.13
C GLY A 423 1.34 8.89 -32.24
N ALA A 424 2.40 9.51 -32.77
CA ALA A 424 3.58 9.89 -32.00
C ALA A 424 3.59 11.39 -31.66
N TRP A 425 4.18 11.74 -30.52
CA TRP A 425 4.36 13.12 -30.05
C TRP A 425 5.78 13.34 -29.54
N ARG A 426 6.39 14.46 -29.89
CA ARG A 426 7.69 14.88 -29.38
C ARG A 426 7.54 15.70 -28.10
N LEU A 427 8.28 15.33 -27.06
CA LEU A 427 8.29 15.98 -25.74
C LEU A 427 9.54 16.86 -25.55
N THR A 428 9.35 18.09 -25.05
CA THR A 428 10.43 19.09 -24.95
C THR A 428 10.85 19.42 -23.52
N THR A 429 9.95 19.87 -22.65
CA THR A 429 10.22 20.24 -21.25
C THR A 429 9.15 19.73 -20.30
N SER A 430 9.51 19.56 -19.02
CA SER A 430 8.56 19.30 -17.92
C SER A 430 8.46 20.53 -17.02
N ARG A 431 7.24 20.90 -16.60
CA ARG A 431 6.99 22.01 -15.68
C ARG A 431 6.80 21.49 -14.25
N PRO A 432 7.31 22.19 -13.21
CA PRO A 432 7.05 21.81 -11.83
C PRO A 432 5.56 21.99 -11.51
N ARG A 433 5.03 21.09 -10.66
CA ARG A 433 3.67 21.18 -10.14
C ARG A 433 3.57 22.46 -9.30
N SER A 434 2.90 23.47 -9.86
CA SER A 434 2.68 24.77 -9.20
C SER A 434 1.35 24.71 -8.44
N ALA A 435 1.17 25.65 -7.50
CA ALA A 435 -0.11 25.83 -6.81
C ALA A 435 -1.26 25.91 -7.83
N PRO A 436 -2.42 25.30 -7.57
CA PRO A 436 -3.52 25.25 -8.53
C PRO A 436 -3.86 26.66 -9.01
N ALA A 437 -3.91 26.83 -10.34
CA ALA A 437 -4.27 28.08 -10.97
C ALA A 437 -5.73 28.42 -10.62
N SER A 438 -5.99 29.69 -10.36
CA SER A 438 -7.20 30.30 -9.81
C SER A 438 -8.45 30.27 -10.70
N ALA A 439 -8.57 29.29 -11.60
CA ALA A 439 -9.73 29.09 -12.46
C ALA A 439 -10.27 27.67 -12.27
N GLU A 440 -10.70 27.35 -11.04
CA GLU A 440 -11.24 26.05 -10.67
C GLU A 440 -12.71 26.16 -10.18
N PRO A 441 -13.52 25.10 -10.34
CA PRO A 441 -14.97 25.10 -10.11
C PRO A 441 -15.39 25.41 -8.66
N ALA A 442 -16.70 25.57 -8.45
CA ALA A 442 -17.32 26.01 -7.20
C ALA A 442 -16.83 25.23 -5.96
N PHE A 443 -16.53 25.96 -4.88
CA PHE A 443 -16.19 25.40 -3.58
C PHE A 443 -17.47 24.98 -2.85
N LEU A 444 -17.78 23.67 -2.84
CA LEU A 444 -19.05 23.11 -2.36
C LEU A 444 -18.88 22.30 -1.07
N GLU A 445 -19.80 22.46 -0.12
CA GLU A 445 -19.92 21.66 1.12
C GLU A 445 -18.65 21.53 2.00
N ARG A 446 -17.67 22.41 1.84
CA ARG A 446 -16.40 22.42 2.62
C ARG A 446 -16.30 23.56 3.64
N THR A 447 -17.42 24.20 3.95
CA THR A 447 -17.46 25.37 4.82
C THR A 447 -17.04 25.03 6.26
N ARG A 448 -17.45 23.87 6.79
CA ARG A 448 -17.15 23.47 8.16
C ARG A 448 -15.65 23.24 8.36
N GLU A 449 -15.03 22.49 7.45
CA GLU A 449 -13.60 22.17 7.48
C GLU A 449 -12.76 23.45 7.37
N LEU A 450 -13.17 24.39 6.51
CA LEU A 450 -12.52 25.69 6.37
C LEU A 450 -12.62 26.53 7.66
N HIS A 451 -13.75 26.50 8.37
CA HIS A 451 -13.89 27.16 9.67
C HIS A 451 -12.97 26.56 10.74
N ILE A 452 -12.77 25.23 10.75
CA ILE A 452 -11.86 24.57 11.68
C ILE A 452 -10.41 25.02 11.43
N LEU A 453 -9.97 25.04 10.17
CA LEU A 453 -8.63 25.52 9.80
C LEU A 453 -8.40 26.97 10.21
N ARG A 454 -9.40 27.84 9.97
CA ARG A 454 -9.35 29.25 10.39
C ARG A 454 -9.30 29.41 11.90
N GLY A 455 -10.10 28.65 12.65
CA GLY A 455 -10.09 28.66 14.11
C GLY A 455 -8.72 28.25 14.66
N ALA A 456 -8.14 27.18 14.13
CA ALA A 456 -6.81 26.71 14.52
C ALA A 456 -5.71 27.75 14.24
N TYR A 457 -5.76 28.43 13.09
CA TYR A 457 -4.85 29.54 12.78
C TYR A 457 -4.99 30.68 13.79
N GLN A 458 -6.21 31.13 14.05
CA GLN A 458 -6.47 32.23 14.97
C GLN A 458 -5.99 31.91 16.40
N ASP A 459 -6.22 30.69 16.86
CA ASP A 459 -5.72 30.24 18.17
C ASP A 459 -4.19 30.16 18.22
N ALA A 460 -3.55 29.63 17.16
CA ALA A 460 -2.09 29.53 17.08
C ALA A 460 -1.42 30.91 17.14
N VAL A 461 -1.96 31.89 16.41
CA VAL A 461 -1.45 33.27 16.39
C VAL A 461 -1.72 33.99 17.71
N ARG A 462 -2.97 33.97 18.21
CA ARG A 462 -3.35 34.68 19.44
C ARG A 462 -2.61 34.16 20.67
N ARG A 463 -2.42 32.85 20.77
CA ARG A 463 -1.75 32.22 21.92
C ARG A 463 -0.24 32.09 21.73
N ARG A 464 0.27 32.43 20.54
CA ARG A 464 1.66 32.22 20.10
C ARG A 464 2.15 30.81 20.44
N LEU A 465 1.37 29.81 20.06
CA LEU A 465 1.71 28.42 20.35
C LEU A 465 1.45 27.56 19.11
N PRO A 466 2.41 26.71 18.71
CA PRO A 466 2.25 25.87 17.55
C PRO A 466 1.00 24.97 17.63
N HIS A 467 0.31 24.81 16.50
CA HIS A 467 -0.85 23.91 16.37
C HIS A 467 -0.70 23.05 15.12
N LEU A 468 -0.99 21.75 15.25
CA LEU A 468 -1.00 20.79 14.15
C LEU A 468 -2.43 20.47 13.73
N VAL A 469 -2.76 20.67 12.46
CA VAL A 469 -4.01 20.22 11.85
C VAL A 469 -3.70 19.19 10.77
N THR A 470 -4.21 17.97 10.93
CA THR A 470 -4.08 16.92 9.93
C THR A 470 -5.39 16.81 9.15
N VAL A 471 -5.32 16.94 7.83
CA VAL A 471 -6.44 16.77 6.90
C VAL A 471 -6.28 15.43 6.20
N VAL A 472 -7.14 14.47 6.55
CA VAL A 472 -7.13 13.11 6.02
C VAL A 472 -8.32 12.89 5.09
N GLY A 473 -8.10 12.15 4.00
CA GLY A 473 -9.17 11.73 3.12
C GLY A 473 -8.66 10.99 1.91
N GLU A 474 -9.58 10.46 1.11
CA GLU A 474 -9.27 9.66 -0.08
C GLU A 474 -8.56 10.46 -1.19
N PRO A 475 -7.93 9.78 -2.16
CA PRO A 475 -7.40 10.42 -3.36
C PRO A 475 -8.48 11.19 -4.11
N GLY A 476 -8.19 12.41 -4.55
CA GLY A 476 -9.13 13.24 -5.31
C GLY A 476 -10.27 13.88 -4.50
N ILE A 477 -10.42 13.59 -3.20
CA ILE A 477 -11.54 14.07 -2.35
C ILE A 477 -11.59 15.61 -2.14
N GLY A 478 -10.55 16.32 -2.56
CA GLY A 478 -10.45 17.79 -2.49
C GLY A 478 -9.59 18.35 -1.35
N LYS A 479 -8.69 17.57 -0.74
CA LYS A 479 -7.77 18.04 0.33
C LYS A 479 -6.96 19.26 -0.08
N THR A 480 -6.26 19.17 -1.21
CA THR A 480 -5.42 20.25 -1.74
C THR A 480 -6.26 21.49 -2.09
N ARG A 481 -7.50 21.31 -2.57
CA ARG A 481 -8.44 22.42 -2.83
C ARG A 481 -8.88 23.11 -1.54
N LEU A 482 -9.24 22.35 -0.50
CA LEU A 482 -9.58 22.88 0.83
C LEU A 482 -8.43 23.71 1.41
N ILE A 483 -7.19 23.20 1.34
CA ILE A 483 -6.01 23.90 1.83
C ILE A 483 -5.72 25.15 0.99
N GLY A 484 -5.86 25.07 -0.34
CA GLY A 484 -5.70 26.21 -1.24
C GLY A 484 -6.72 27.33 -0.99
N GLU A 485 -7.98 26.97 -0.74
CA GLU A 485 -9.04 27.94 -0.40
C GLU A 485 -8.77 28.59 0.96
N PHE A 486 -8.33 27.80 1.95
CA PHE A 486 -7.93 28.31 3.25
C PHE A 486 -6.80 29.35 3.15
N THR A 487 -5.73 29.06 2.41
CA THR A 487 -4.62 30.03 2.29
C THR A 487 -4.96 31.24 1.43
N ALA A 488 -5.82 31.08 0.42
CA ALA A 488 -6.36 32.20 -0.36
C ALA A 488 -7.19 33.14 0.52
N THR A 489 -8.07 32.60 1.37
CA THR A 489 -8.86 33.40 2.31
C THR A 489 -8.00 34.08 3.37
N LEU A 490 -6.96 33.42 3.90
CA LEU A 490 -6.00 34.06 4.80
C LEU A 490 -5.30 35.26 4.18
N ARG A 491 -4.91 35.17 2.90
CA ARG A 491 -4.28 36.29 2.18
C ARG A 491 -5.26 37.43 1.89
N ALA A 492 -6.53 37.10 1.66
CA ALA A 492 -7.58 38.10 1.43
C ALA A 492 -7.97 38.85 2.72
N ASP A 493 -8.02 38.14 3.85
CA ASP A 493 -8.44 38.68 5.15
C ASP A 493 -7.30 39.37 5.93
N ALA A 494 -6.06 39.27 5.47
CA ALA A 494 -4.90 39.86 6.14
C ALA A 494 -4.99 41.40 6.15
N PRO A 495 -4.98 42.05 7.33
CA PRO A 495 -4.88 43.50 7.42
C PRO A 495 -3.56 43.96 6.78
N ARG A 496 -3.63 44.91 5.83
CA ARG A 496 -2.42 45.40 5.15
C ARG A 496 -1.58 46.36 5.99
N ASP A 497 -2.17 46.93 7.05
CA ASP A 497 -1.59 48.04 7.82
C ASP A 497 -1.66 47.86 9.36
N ASP A 498 -1.92 46.65 9.88
CA ASP A 498 -1.97 46.41 11.34
C ASP A 498 -0.61 45.88 11.86
N PRO A 499 0.14 46.63 12.70
CA PRO A 499 1.42 46.20 13.25
C PRO A 499 1.29 45.02 14.22
N GLU A 500 0.11 44.81 14.82
CA GLU A 500 -0.13 43.76 15.81
C GLU A 500 -0.42 42.40 15.14
N TYR A 501 -0.89 42.41 13.87
CA TYR A 501 -1.22 41.22 13.08
C TYR A 501 -0.67 41.30 11.64
N PRO A 502 0.65 41.08 11.45
CA PRO A 502 1.24 41.05 10.12
C PRO A 502 0.69 39.89 9.27
N PRO A 503 0.68 40.04 7.92
CA PRO A 503 0.16 39.01 7.02
C PRO A 503 0.91 37.68 7.21
N PRO A 504 0.19 36.54 7.18
CA PRO A 504 0.83 35.25 7.38
C PRO A 504 1.77 34.91 6.22
N ARG A 505 2.96 34.40 6.55
CA ARG A 505 3.84 33.76 5.58
C ARG A 505 3.37 32.33 5.39
N VAL A 506 3.05 31.95 4.15
CA VAL A 506 2.60 30.59 3.82
C VAL A 506 3.71 29.86 3.07
N LEU A 507 4.19 28.76 3.64
CA LEU A 507 5.16 27.86 3.01
C LEU A 507 4.47 26.58 2.59
N TYR A 508 4.71 26.18 1.34
CA TYR A 508 4.21 24.93 0.78
C TYR A 508 5.36 23.97 0.56
N ALA A 509 5.24 22.77 1.11
CA ALA A 509 6.02 21.63 0.73
C ALA A 509 5.09 20.43 0.54
N ALA A 510 5.47 19.50 -0.32
CA ALA A 510 4.80 18.22 -0.45
C ALA A 510 5.81 17.13 -0.16
N ALA A 511 5.38 16.04 0.47
CA ALA A 511 6.17 14.83 0.40
C ALA A 511 6.13 14.37 -1.06
N PRO A 512 7.28 14.36 -1.74
CA PRO A 512 7.32 14.00 -3.16
C PRO A 512 6.69 12.62 -3.38
N ALA A 513 5.98 12.47 -4.50
CA ALA A 513 5.66 11.14 -5.03
C ALA A 513 6.94 10.35 -5.37
N PHE A 514 7.95 11.11 -5.83
CA PHE A 514 9.32 10.80 -6.23
C PHE A 514 10.01 12.17 -6.37
N ASP A 515 11.34 12.21 -6.30
CA ASP A 515 12.18 13.43 -6.17
C ASP A 515 12.85 13.61 -4.79
N ALA A 516 12.94 12.57 -3.94
CA ALA A 516 13.78 12.67 -2.75
C ALA A 516 15.26 12.49 -3.14
N HIS A 517 15.97 13.57 -3.49
CA HIS A 517 17.45 13.58 -3.46
C HIS A 517 17.99 13.30 -2.04
N THR A 518 17.10 13.39 -1.07
CA THR A 518 17.35 13.43 0.35
C THR A 518 16.14 12.86 1.08
N PRO A 519 16.32 12.04 2.13
CA PRO A 519 15.21 11.54 2.95
C PRO A 519 14.46 12.66 3.70
N TYR A 520 14.97 13.90 3.64
CA TYR A 520 14.41 15.10 4.26
C TYR A 520 13.50 15.91 3.30
N GLU A 521 13.09 15.43 2.13
CA GLU A 521 12.47 16.27 1.08
C GLU A 521 11.33 17.19 1.54
N PRO A 522 10.34 16.77 2.36
CA PRO A 522 9.33 17.70 2.89
C PRO A 522 9.97 18.89 3.63
N LEU A 523 11.01 18.64 4.41
CA LEU A 523 11.78 19.66 5.14
C LEU A 523 12.67 20.47 4.20
N ALA A 524 13.27 19.83 3.20
CA ALA A 524 14.07 20.49 2.16
C ALA A 524 13.24 21.56 1.41
N GLY A 525 11.98 21.24 1.09
CA GLY A 525 11.02 22.19 0.53
C GLY A 525 10.78 23.41 1.44
N LEU A 526 10.63 23.19 2.75
CA LEU A 526 10.49 24.27 3.72
C LEU A 526 11.75 25.14 3.81
N VAL A 527 12.94 24.52 3.84
CA VAL A 527 14.23 25.23 3.88
C VAL A 527 14.39 26.10 2.63
N ARG A 528 14.09 25.59 1.43
CA ARG A 528 14.09 26.39 0.19
C ARG A 528 13.13 27.58 0.28
N GLY A 529 11.92 27.36 0.82
CA GLY A 529 10.92 28.41 1.02
C GLY A 529 11.34 29.47 2.04
N CYS A 530 12.04 29.08 3.10
CA CYS A 530 12.61 29.99 4.11
C CYS A 530 13.73 30.84 3.50
N ALA A 531 14.61 30.22 2.71
CA ALA A 531 15.72 30.86 2.03
C ALA A 531 15.32 31.69 0.78
N GLY A 532 14.09 31.57 0.29
CA GLY A 532 13.63 32.29 -0.91
C GLY A 532 14.16 31.72 -2.23
N VAL A 533 14.63 30.47 -2.23
CA VAL A 533 15.20 29.81 -3.41
C VAL A 533 14.07 29.31 -4.31
N ARG A 534 14.11 29.68 -5.60
CA ARG A 534 13.12 29.21 -6.58
C ARG A 534 13.27 27.69 -6.83
N PRO A 535 12.18 26.96 -7.02
CA PRO A 535 12.23 25.56 -7.45
C PRO A 535 13.00 25.42 -8.76
N GLY A 536 13.98 24.51 -8.82
CA GLY A 536 14.81 24.26 -10.01
C GLY A 536 16.01 25.18 -10.20
N ALA A 537 16.36 26.02 -9.22
CA ALA A 537 17.61 26.78 -9.23
C ALA A 537 18.83 25.82 -9.33
N ALA A 538 19.83 26.19 -10.14
CA ALA A 538 21.06 25.42 -10.27
C ALA A 538 21.78 25.31 -8.92
N GLY A 539 22.32 24.12 -8.60
CA GLY A 539 22.91 23.83 -7.27
C GLY A 539 23.98 24.84 -6.82
N ALA A 540 24.72 25.43 -7.76
CA ALA A 540 25.73 26.46 -7.48
C ALA A 540 25.17 27.77 -6.89
N ALA A 541 23.89 28.08 -7.16
CA ALA A 541 23.23 29.30 -6.66
C ALA A 541 22.53 29.09 -5.30
N VAL A 542 22.37 27.83 -4.85
CA VAL A 542 21.57 27.51 -3.65
C VAL A 542 22.37 27.72 -2.36
N LEU A 543 23.64 27.34 -2.33
CA LEU A 543 24.49 27.48 -1.14
C LEU A 543 24.69 28.94 -0.70
N PRO A 544 24.98 29.91 -1.60
CA PRO A 544 25.10 31.31 -1.20
C PRO A 544 23.81 31.87 -0.64
N ALA A 545 22.66 31.55 -1.26
CA ALA A 545 21.35 32.00 -0.79
C ALA A 545 21.00 31.40 0.60
N LEU A 546 21.43 30.17 0.86
CA LEU A 546 21.26 29.52 2.15
C LEU A 546 22.11 30.18 3.25
N ALA A 547 23.38 30.49 2.93
CA ALA A 547 24.28 31.18 3.86
C ALA A 547 23.74 32.59 4.22
N GLU A 548 23.25 33.33 3.23
CA GLU A 548 22.61 34.63 3.44
C GLU A 548 21.34 34.51 4.30
N ALA A 549 20.52 33.48 4.06
CA ALA A 549 19.32 33.23 4.85
C ALA A 549 19.64 32.87 6.31
N VAL A 550 20.67 32.06 6.56
CA VAL A 550 21.12 31.71 7.92
C VAL A 550 21.68 32.95 8.63
N ALA A 551 22.49 33.76 7.96
CA ALA A 551 23.03 34.99 8.55
C ALA A 551 21.91 35.99 8.94
N ARG A 552 20.82 36.04 8.17
CA ARG A 552 19.66 36.90 8.44
C ARG A 552 18.78 36.37 9.56
N LEU A 553 18.40 35.09 9.49
CA LEU A 553 17.42 34.48 10.39
C LEU A 553 18.04 34.04 11.73
N LEU A 554 19.31 33.63 11.73
CA LEU A 554 20.01 33.08 12.90
C LEU A 554 21.32 33.86 13.17
N PRO A 555 21.25 35.17 13.47
CA PRO A 555 22.44 36.01 13.66
C PRO A 555 23.29 35.61 14.88
N HIS A 556 22.71 34.85 15.81
CA HIS A 556 23.36 34.37 17.03
C HIS A 556 23.59 32.85 17.03
N ALA A 557 23.56 32.19 15.87
CA ALA A 557 23.89 30.78 15.78
C ALA A 557 25.32 30.53 16.32
N PRO A 558 25.53 29.53 17.19
CA PRO A 558 26.84 29.24 17.76
C PRO A 558 27.86 28.81 16.70
N ASP A 559 27.39 28.23 15.59
CA ASP A 559 28.20 27.86 14.43
C ASP A 559 27.35 28.00 13.14
N ALA A 560 27.47 29.16 12.49
CA ALA A 560 26.72 29.48 11.28
C ALA A 560 27.11 28.57 10.11
N ASP A 561 28.40 28.25 9.95
CA ASP A 561 28.90 27.41 8.86
C ASP A 561 28.41 25.96 9.02
N ARG A 562 28.40 25.42 10.25
CA ARG A 562 27.83 24.09 10.52
C ARG A 562 26.32 24.05 10.33
N THR A 563 25.61 25.13 10.66
CA THR A 563 24.17 25.25 10.39
C THR A 563 23.88 25.27 8.88
N VAL A 564 24.67 26.01 8.10
CA VAL A 564 24.58 26.03 6.63
C VAL A 564 24.90 24.64 6.07
N ALA A 565 25.91 23.94 6.59
CA ALA A 565 26.24 22.58 6.18
C ALA A 565 25.10 21.60 6.48
N ALA A 566 24.44 21.71 7.64
CA ALA A 566 23.31 20.87 8.01
C ALA A 566 22.06 21.12 7.15
N LEU A 567 21.76 22.38 6.85
CA LEU A 567 20.69 22.71 5.92
C LEU A 567 21.04 22.31 4.48
N ALA A 568 22.30 22.39 4.05
CA ALA A 568 22.75 21.90 2.75
C ALA A 568 22.60 20.37 2.64
N ALA A 569 22.93 19.64 3.72
CA ALA A 569 22.69 18.20 3.82
C ALA A 569 21.19 17.87 3.78
N CYS A 570 20.33 18.69 4.41
CA CYS A 570 18.88 18.58 4.28
C CYS A 570 18.44 18.65 2.81
N LEU A 571 19.03 19.56 2.03
CA LEU A 571 18.74 19.78 0.60
C LEU A 571 19.38 18.74 -0.34
N GLY A 572 20.18 17.81 0.18
CA GLY A 572 20.92 16.83 -0.63
C GLY A 572 22.08 17.45 -1.43
N LEU A 573 22.57 18.63 -1.05
CA LEU A 573 23.68 19.31 -1.71
C LEU A 573 25.02 18.80 -1.16
N PRO A 574 26.06 18.68 -2.01
CA PRO A 574 27.40 18.39 -1.54
C PRO A 574 27.83 19.52 -0.59
N THR A 575 28.10 19.17 0.65
CA THR A 575 28.59 20.11 1.66
C THR A 575 30.03 20.49 1.34
N PRO A 576 30.43 21.78 1.40
CA PRO A 576 31.78 22.23 1.09
C PRO A 576 32.88 21.68 2.03
N ALA A 577 32.54 20.85 3.02
CA ALA A 577 33.47 20.10 3.87
C ALA A 577 33.95 18.76 3.27
N ALA A 578 33.44 18.35 2.10
CA ALA A 578 33.80 17.09 1.44
C ALA A 578 34.66 17.32 0.18
N SER A 579 35.73 18.09 0.29
CA SER A 579 36.82 18.07 -0.70
C SER A 579 37.79 16.94 -0.34
N PRO A 580 38.10 15.98 -1.23
CA PRO A 580 38.95 14.82 -0.92
C PRO A 580 40.44 15.15 -0.72
N GLU A 581 40.85 16.41 -0.90
CA GLU A 581 42.27 16.79 -0.99
C GLU A 581 42.65 17.81 0.09
N GLY A 582 43.05 17.30 1.25
CA GLY A 582 43.62 18.10 2.33
C GLY A 582 44.05 17.23 3.52
N PRO A 583 45.36 17.01 3.75
CA PRO A 583 45.82 16.24 4.89
C PRO A 583 45.80 17.13 6.15
N GLY A 584 44.78 16.98 7.01
CA GLY A 584 44.88 17.47 8.39
C GLY A 584 43.65 18.11 9.06
N GLY A 585 42.48 18.13 8.44
CA GLY A 585 41.25 18.63 9.10
C GLY A 585 40.16 17.57 9.13
N GLY A 586 40.06 16.82 10.23
CA GLY A 586 38.96 15.87 10.44
C GLY A 586 37.65 16.61 10.71
N HIS A 587 36.93 16.99 9.66
CA HIS A 587 35.56 17.49 9.81
C HIS A 587 34.60 16.29 9.89
N GLU A 588 33.97 16.15 11.06
CA GLU A 588 32.99 15.12 11.38
C GLU A 588 31.76 15.25 10.46
N ALA A 589 31.21 14.13 9.99
CA ALA A 589 30.04 14.15 9.12
C ALA A 589 28.82 14.71 9.87
N VAL A 590 28.05 15.59 9.21
CA VAL A 590 26.85 16.19 9.81
C VAL A 590 25.86 15.11 10.22
N THR A 591 25.44 15.13 11.48
CA THR A 591 24.51 14.14 12.04
C THR A 591 23.05 14.47 11.67
N ARG A 592 22.16 13.46 11.73
CA ARG A 592 20.71 13.67 11.51
C ARG A 592 20.12 14.66 12.52
N GLU A 593 20.55 14.60 13.77
CA GLU A 593 20.06 15.49 14.83
C GLU A 593 20.43 16.94 14.53
N GLU A 594 21.65 17.21 14.07
CA GLU A 594 22.07 18.54 13.60
C GLU A 594 21.20 19.06 12.45
N VAL A 595 20.86 18.21 11.47
CA VAL A 595 19.97 18.58 10.37
C VAL A 595 18.58 18.97 10.91
N LEU A 596 17.99 18.14 11.77
CA LEU A 596 16.65 18.39 12.30
C LEU A 596 16.61 19.62 13.21
N ASP A 597 17.64 19.84 14.03
CA ASP A 597 17.72 21.00 14.91
C ASP A 597 17.99 22.29 14.12
N ALA A 598 18.76 22.24 13.04
CA ALA A 598 18.93 23.39 12.13
C ALA A 598 17.61 23.76 11.45
N VAL A 599 16.85 22.77 10.94
CA VAL A 599 15.52 23.00 10.35
C VAL A 599 14.56 23.58 11.38
N ARG A 600 14.52 23.05 12.60
CA ARG A 600 13.70 23.58 13.69
C ARG A 600 14.02 25.06 13.95
N SER A 601 15.30 25.39 14.08
CA SER A 601 15.75 26.75 14.39
C SER A 601 15.34 27.75 13.30
N VAL A 602 15.48 27.37 12.02
CA VAL A 602 15.03 28.21 10.89
C VAL A 602 13.52 28.42 10.90
N LEU A 603 12.74 27.38 11.20
CA LEU A 603 11.28 27.49 11.29
C LEU A 603 10.82 28.34 12.48
N GLU A 604 11.50 28.21 13.62
CA GLU A 604 11.21 28.99 14.84
C GLU A 604 11.41 30.48 14.61
N GLU A 605 12.57 30.88 14.08
CA GLU A 605 12.88 32.28 13.80
C GLU A 605 11.97 32.85 12.69
N THR A 606 11.68 32.05 11.66
CA THR A 606 10.73 32.47 10.61
C THR A 606 9.33 32.71 11.17
N ALA A 607 8.89 31.90 12.15
CA ALA A 607 7.60 32.05 12.82
C ALA A 607 7.59 33.15 13.90
N ALA A 608 8.77 33.57 14.37
CA ALA A 608 8.92 34.69 15.30
C ALA A 608 8.80 36.04 14.57
N GLU A 609 9.29 36.16 13.33
CA GLU A 609 9.14 37.36 12.48
C GLU A 609 7.69 37.59 12.04
N HIS A 610 7.03 36.54 11.54
CA HIS A 610 5.67 36.60 11.02
C HIS A 610 4.90 35.32 11.37
N PRO A 611 3.57 35.39 11.59
CA PRO A 611 2.73 34.20 11.68
C PRO A 611 2.99 33.25 10.51
N LEU A 612 3.40 32.02 10.82
CA LEU A 612 3.84 31.06 9.82
C LEU A 612 2.76 29.99 9.64
N VAL A 613 2.36 29.77 8.39
CA VAL A 613 1.52 28.64 8.00
C VAL A 613 2.35 27.71 7.12
N VAL A 614 2.58 26.50 7.60
CA VAL A 614 3.29 25.46 6.85
C VAL A 614 2.27 24.45 6.36
N VAL A 615 2.22 24.27 5.05
CA VAL A 615 1.41 23.23 4.40
C VAL A 615 2.33 22.11 3.95
N LEU A 616 2.06 20.90 4.44
CA LEU A 616 2.72 19.66 4.05
C LEU A 616 1.71 18.75 3.36
N ASP A 617 1.72 18.70 2.02
CA ASP A 617 0.81 17.83 1.25
C ASP A 617 1.40 16.42 1.05
N ASP A 618 0.53 15.44 0.80
CA ASP A 618 0.86 14.01 0.62
C ASP A 618 1.77 13.39 1.70
N PHE A 619 1.68 13.88 2.94
CA PHE A 619 2.65 13.59 4.01
C PHE A 619 2.70 12.12 4.47
N HIS A 620 1.68 11.31 4.14
CA HIS A 620 1.70 9.85 4.29
C HIS A 620 2.93 9.19 3.64
N ARG A 621 3.56 9.84 2.65
CA ARG A 621 4.79 9.37 1.96
C ARG A 621 6.10 9.73 2.67
N ALA A 622 6.07 10.59 3.68
CA ALA A 622 7.28 11.02 4.38
C ALA A 622 7.95 9.87 5.16
N ALA A 623 9.28 9.92 5.31
CA ALA A 623 10.03 8.97 6.12
C ALA A 623 9.59 9.03 7.60
N ASP A 624 9.63 7.90 8.32
CA ASP A 624 9.12 7.80 9.69
C ASP A 624 9.74 8.82 10.65
N PHE A 625 11.05 9.07 10.54
CA PHE A 625 11.73 10.05 11.39
C PHE A 625 11.30 11.50 11.08
N VAL A 626 10.91 11.81 9.83
CA VAL A 626 10.35 13.13 9.46
C VAL A 626 8.95 13.29 10.03
N ARG A 627 8.14 12.21 10.02
CA ARG A 627 6.83 12.21 10.67
C ARG A 627 6.97 12.51 12.16
N GLY A 628 7.85 11.79 12.86
CA GLY A 628 8.13 12.04 14.27
C GLY A 628 8.59 13.48 14.55
N PHE A 629 9.51 14.00 13.73
CA PHE A 629 9.96 15.39 13.84
C PHE A 629 8.81 16.41 13.72
N VAL A 630 7.96 16.29 12.69
CA VAL A 630 6.83 17.21 12.47
C VAL A 630 5.80 17.14 13.59
N GLU A 631 5.53 15.95 14.12
CA GLU A 631 4.65 15.78 15.28
C GLU A 631 5.24 16.44 16.54
N ASP A 632 6.55 16.30 16.75
CA ASP A 632 7.28 16.88 17.88
C ASP A 632 7.46 18.40 17.81
N LEU A 633 7.35 19.03 16.64
CA LEU A 633 7.42 20.49 16.50
C LEU A 633 6.40 21.22 17.39
N THR A 634 5.24 20.61 17.64
CA THR A 634 4.19 21.19 18.51
C THR A 634 4.62 21.35 19.97
N VAL A 635 5.64 20.60 20.40
CA VAL A 635 6.15 20.59 21.78
C VAL A 635 7.57 21.15 21.87
N ARG A 636 8.39 20.97 20.82
CA ARG A 636 9.81 21.36 20.81
C ARG A 636 10.07 22.81 20.39
N LEU A 637 9.11 23.48 19.77
CA LEU A 637 9.22 24.90 19.41
C LEU A 637 8.80 25.80 20.58
N GLY A 638 9.43 26.96 20.70
CA GLY A 638 9.04 28.01 21.63
C GLY A 638 7.66 28.61 21.33
N PRO A 639 7.26 29.66 22.08
CA PRO A 639 5.97 30.31 21.91
C PRO A 639 5.92 31.17 20.63
N VAL A 640 5.72 30.51 19.49
CA VAL A 640 5.60 31.12 18.15
C VAL A 640 4.23 30.87 17.52
N GLY A 641 3.78 31.79 16.67
CA GLY A 641 2.50 31.69 15.94
C GLY A 641 2.61 30.80 14.70
N LEU A 642 2.71 29.47 14.90
CA LEU A 642 2.86 28.48 13.83
C LEU A 642 1.62 27.60 13.67
N LEU A 643 1.06 27.53 12.47
CA LEU A 643 0.08 26.52 12.08
C LEU A 643 0.72 25.51 11.11
N LEU A 644 0.78 24.25 11.51
CA LEU A 644 1.17 23.13 10.65
C LEU A 644 -0.11 22.49 10.07
N VAL A 645 -0.27 22.50 8.75
CA VAL A 645 -1.37 21.84 8.05
C VAL A 645 -0.82 20.65 7.26
N VAL A 646 -1.17 19.44 7.68
CA VAL A 646 -0.69 18.20 7.08
C VAL A 646 -1.80 17.56 6.25
N GLY A 647 -1.67 17.57 4.93
CA GLY A 647 -2.52 16.81 4.01
C GLY A 647 -2.02 15.37 3.87
N ALA A 648 -2.87 14.39 4.15
CA ALA A 648 -2.50 12.98 4.05
C ALA A 648 -3.68 12.10 3.61
N ARG A 649 -3.35 10.86 3.24
CA ARG A 649 -4.34 9.79 3.04
C ARG A 649 -4.46 8.97 4.33
N SER A 650 -5.47 8.10 4.44
CA SER A 650 -5.77 7.32 5.66
C SER A 650 -4.62 6.40 6.08
N GLU A 651 -3.75 6.02 5.13
CA GLU A 651 -2.53 5.25 5.30
C GLU A 651 -1.57 5.87 6.33
N LEU A 652 -1.59 7.20 6.51
CA LEU A 652 -0.80 7.84 7.58
C LEU A 652 -1.22 7.31 8.96
N LEU A 653 -2.53 7.19 9.20
CA LEU A 653 -3.08 6.74 10.49
C LEU A 653 -2.86 5.24 10.69
N HIS A 654 -2.83 4.46 9.61
CA HIS A 654 -2.47 3.03 9.68
C HIS A 654 -0.98 2.82 9.97
N ALA A 655 -0.10 3.58 9.30
CA ALA A 655 1.35 3.50 9.50
C ALA A 655 1.79 4.11 10.84
N SER A 656 1.02 5.05 11.39
CA SER A 656 1.33 5.73 12.65
C SER A 656 0.06 5.89 13.51
N PRO A 657 -0.41 4.82 14.19
CA PRO A 657 -1.65 4.85 14.96
C PRO A 657 -1.69 5.88 16.10
N GLY A 658 -0.52 6.31 16.59
CA GLY A 658 -0.39 7.35 17.62
C GLY A 658 -0.43 8.79 17.10
N TRP A 659 -0.49 8.99 15.77
CA TRP A 659 -0.37 10.29 15.12
C TRP A 659 -1.39 11.30 15.66
N GLY A 660 -0.88 12.38 16.26
CA GLY A 660 -1.66 13.47 16.79
C GLY A 660 -2.40 13.16 18.11
N CYS A 661 -2.37 11.91 18.59
CA CYS A 661 -3.12 11.47 19.78
C CYS A 661 -2.36 11.74 21.09
N ALA A 662 -1.03 11.70 21.05
CA ALA A 662 -0.18 11.86 22.25
C ALA A 662 0.21 13.32 22.55
N LYS A 663 -0.08 14.26 21.65
CA LYS A 663 0.41 15.66 21.72
C LYS A 663 -0.73 16.64 21.99
N ARG A 664 -0.47 17.62 22.87
CA ARG A 664 -1.40 18.74 23.08
C ARG A 664 -1.39 19.62 21.82
N ARG A 665 -2.56 20.12 21.39
CA ARG A 665 -2.72 21.03 20.21
C ARG A 665 -2.56 20.36 18.85
N SER A 666 -3.12 19.17 18.72
CA SER A 666 -3.36 18.50 17.44
C SER A 666 -4.86 18.47 17.13
N SER A 667 -5.23 18.53 15.86
CA SER A 667 -6.61 18.39 15.39
C SER A 667 -6.64 17.55 14.11
N LEU A 668 -7.62 16.66 14.00
CA LEU A 668 -7.82 15.81 12.84
C LEU A 668 -9.12 16.21 12.12
N ILE A 669 -9.02 16.45 10.81
CA ILE A 669 -10.15 16.70 9.92
C ILE A 669 -10.21 15.56 8.92
N THR A 670 -11.30 14.79 8.94
CA THR A 670 -11.58 13.79 7.92
C THR A 670 -12.50 14.39 6.87
N VAL A 671 -12.04 14.46 5.62
CA VAL A 671 -12.81 15.01 4.51
C VAL A 671 -13.75 13.94 3.97
N ALA A 672 -15.05 14.14 4.14
CA ALA A 672 -16.09 13.24 3.66
C ALA A 672 -16.36 13.42 2.14
N PRO A 673 -16.93 12.44 1.43
CA PRO A 673 -17.44 12.64 0.07
C PRO A 673 -18.47 13.78 -0.02
N LEU A 674 -18.57 14.42 -1.18
CA LEU A 674 -19.62 15.40 -1.49
C LEU A 674 -21.00 14.72 -1.54
N SER A 675 -22.05 15.44 -1.19
CA SER A 675 -23.41 14.96 -1.43
C SER A 675 -23.69 14.73 -2.91
N ALA A 676 -24.69 13.91 -3.23
CA ALA A 676 -25.14 13.73 -4.62
C ALA A 676 -25.54 15.06 -5.26
N THR A 677 -26.14 15.98 -4.50
CA THR A 677 -26.50 17.32 -4.97
C THR A 677 -25.29 18.19 -5.28
N ALA A 678 -24.26 18.19 -4.42
CA ALA A 678 -23.04 18.94 -4.67
C ALA A 678 -22.22 18.35 -5.82
N THR A 679 -22.20 17.02 -5.93
CA THR A 679 -21.55 16.30 -7.03
C THR A 679 -22.21 16.62 -8.36
N HIS A 680 -23.55 16.62 -8.41
CA HIS A 680 -24.31 17.01 -9.59
C HIS A 680 -23.99 18.44 -10.02
N ALA A 681 -24.03 19.40 -9.08
CA ALA A 681 -23.71 20.80 -9.35
C ALA A 681 -22.26 20.99 -9.87
N LEU A 682 -21.31 20.21 -9.34
CA LEU A 682 -19.92 20.22 -9.81
C LEU A 682 -19.79 19.72 -11.25
N ILE A 683 -20.51 18.64 -11.61
CA ILE A 683 -20.54 18.09 -12.97
C ILE A 683 -21.20 19.06 -13.94
N GLU A 684 -22.31 19.69 -13.55
CA GLU A 684 -22.99 20.70 -14.37
C GLU A 684 -22.08 21.90 -14.64
N ALA A 685 -21.40 22.40 -13.60
CA ALA A 685 -20.48 23.52 -13.72
C ALA A 685 -19.28 23.18 -14.63
N ALA A 686 -18.77 21.95 -14.58
CA ALA A 686 -17.62 21.51 -15.36
C ALA A 686 -17.97 21.13 -16.82
N SER A 687 -19.15 20.56 -17.07
CA SER A 687 -19.58 20.10 -18.40
C SER A 687 -20.32 21.16 -19.21
N GLY A 688 -20.96 22.13 -18.54
CA GLY A 688 -21.85 23.11 -19.16
C GLY A 688 -23.16 22.49 -19.71
N ARG A 689 -23.47 21.22 -19.39
CA ARG A 689 -24.64 20.47 -19.91
C ARG A 689 -25.41 19.80 -18.77
N PRO A 690 -26.55 20.35 -18.34
CA PRO A 690 -27.28 19.84 -17.17
C PRO A 690 -28.00 18.49 -17.37
N GLN A 691 -28.29 18.10 -18.62
CA GLN A 691 -29.09 16.90 -18.89
C GLN A 691 -28.33 15.57 -18.73
N ASP A 692 -26.99 15.61 -18.70
CA ASP A 692 -26.15 14.40 -18.68
C ASP A 692 -25.52 14.12 -17.29
N ALA A 693 -25.96 14.83 -16.25
CA ALA A 693 -25.31 14.80 -14.94
C ALA A 693 -25.74 13.63 -14.04
N GLY A 694 -26.91 13.05 -14.25
CA GLY A 694 -27.48 11.98 -13.41
C GLY A 694 -26.58 10.73 -13.30
N ASP A 695 -26.34 10.05 -14.41
CA ASP A 695 -25.54 8.81 -14.43
C ASP A 695 -24.08 9.07 -14.00
N ARG A 696 -23.52 10.21 -14.39
CA ARG A 696 -22.16 10.62 -14.00
C ARG A 696 -22.04 10.92 -12.50
N THR A 697 -23.10 11.42 -11.87
CA THR A 697 -23.14 11.68 -10.42
C THR A 697 -23.01 10.37 -9.64
N ALA A 698 -23.73 9.33 -10.07
CA ALA A 698 -23.65 8.01 -9.46
C ALA A 698 -22.26 7.37 -9.62
N LEU A 699 -21.59 7.58 -10.76
CA LEU A 699 -20.22 7.07 -11.01
C LEU A 699 -19.14 7.80 -10.19
N ALA A 700 -19.35 9.09 -9.90
CA ALA A 700 -18.42 9.90 -9.12
C ALA A 700 -18.54 9.65 -7.61
N ASP A 701 -19.73 9.27 -7.13
CA ASP A 701 -20.07 8.94 -5.73
C ASP A 701 -19.45 9.91 -4.70
N GLY A 702 -19.59 11.21 -4.95
CA GLY A 702 -19.09 12.24 -4.03
C GLY A 702 -17.60 12.57 -4.16
N ASN A 703 -16.85 11.91 -5.04
CA ASN A 703 -15.44 12.25 -5.28
C ASN A 703 -15.31 13.40 -6.31
N PRO A 704 -14.82 14.59 -5.91
CA PRO A 704 -14.71 15.74 -6.80
C PRO A 704 -13.80 15.51 -8.02
N LEU A 705 -12.70 14.76 -7.86
CA LEU A 705 -11.83 14.42 -8.99
C LEU A 705 -12.59 13.58 -10.02
N PHE A 706 -13.31 12.56 -9.56
CA PHE A 706 -14.08 11.70 -10.45
C PHE A 706 -15.19 12.49 -11.14
N ALA A 707 -15.90 13.35 -10.40
CA ALA A 707 -16.91 14.22 -10.95
C ALA A 707 -16.38 15.11 -12.09
N GLN A 708 -15.22 15.74 -11.91
CA GLN A 708 -14.59 16.57 -12.94
C GLN A 708 -14.15 15.74 -14.16
N GLU A 709 -13.57 14.57 -13.94
CA GLU A 709 -13.10 13.71 -15.01
C GLU A 709 -14.27 13.13 -15.82
N TYR A 710 -15.34 12.66 -15.16
CA TYR A 710 -16.55 12.22 -15.86
C TYR A 710 -17.29 13.36 -16.56
N ALA A 711 -17.24 14.58 -16.04
CA ALA A 711 -17.81 15.76 -16.69
C ALA A 711 -17.09 16.09 -18.01
N ARG A 712 -15.79 15.83 -18.09
CA ARG A 712 -14.99 15.98 -19.33
C ARG A 712 -15.20 14.85 -20.32
N THR A 713 -15.57 13.65 -19.85
CA THR A 713 -15.77 12.48 -20.72
C THR A 713 -17.06 12.54 -21.53
N THR A 714 -16.92 12.54 -22.86
CA THR A 714 -18.03 12.43 -23.81
C THR A 714 -18.25 11.01 -24.35
N ALA A 715 -17.28 10.10 -24.16
CA ALA A 715 -17.37 8.73 -24.65
C ALA A 715 -18.34 7.89 -23.80
N VAL A 716 -19.18 7.10 -24.47
CA VAL A 716 -20.12 6.16 -23.86
C VAL A 716 -19.93 4.75 -24.40
N ASP A 717 -20.20 3.74 -23.57
CA ASP A 717 -20.15 2.34 -23.94
C ASP A 717 -21.38 1.90 -24.76
N ALA A 718 -21.44 0.62 -25.16
CA ALA A 718 -22.56 0.05 -25.89
C ALA A 718 -23.91 0.12 -25.12
N ARG A 719 -23.85 0.25 -23.79
CA ARG A 719 -25.01 0.43 -22.90
C ARG A 719 -25.28 1.91 -22.60
N HIS A 720 -24.68 2.82 -23.36
CA HIS A 720 -24.78 4.28 -23.22
C HIS A 720 -24.26 4.82 -21.87
N ARG A 721 -23.43 4.05 -21.14
CA ARG A 721 -22.81 4.50 -19.88
C ARG A 721 -21.49 5.21 -20.16
N PRO A 722 -21.13 6.27 -19.40
CA PRO A 722 -19.85 6.96 -19.56
C PRO A 722 -18.66 6.01 -19.40
N VAL A 723 -17.72 6.04 -20.34
CA VAL A 723 -16.47 5.26 -20.25
C VAL A 723 -15.60 5.82 -19.12
N HIS A 724 -14.96 4.96 -18.33
CA HIS A 724 -14.09 5.39 -17.24
C HIS A 724 -12.84 6.16 -17.75
N PRO A 725 -12.64 7.41 -17.30
CA PRO A 725 -11.45 8.21 -17.66
C PRO A 725 -10.14 7.49 -17.29
N PRO A 726 -9.05 7.68 -18.05
CA PRO A 726 -7.74 7.10 -17.72
C PRO A 726 -7.25 7.43 -16.31
N THR A 727 -7.45 8.66 -15.87
CA THR A 727 -7.10 9.18 -14.53
C THR A 727 -7.84 8.44 -13.42
N VAL A 728 -9.16 8.25 -13.56
CA VAL A 728 -10.01 7.52 -12.61
C VAL A 728 -9.59 6.05 -12.54
N ARG A 729 -9.28 5.41 -13.69
CA ARG A 729 -8.75 4.05 -13.72
C ARG A 729 -7.39 3.93 -13.03
N ALA A 730 -6.51 4.92 -13.20
CA ALA A 730 -5.20 4.93 -12.56
C ALA A 730 -5.31 5.05 -11.02
N VAL A 731 -6.23 5.88 -10.52
CA VAL A 731 -6.53 5.97 -9.07
C VAL A 731 -7.02 4.63 -8.53
N ALA A 732 -7.99 3.99 -9.20
CA ALA A 732 -8.52 2.70 -8.77
C ALA A 732 -7.45 1.58 -8.84
N ALA A 733 -6.60 1.56 -9.87
CA ALA A 733 -5.50 0.60 -9.99
C ALA A 733 -4.45 0.78 -8.88
N ALA A 734 -4.09 2.02 -8.56
CA ALA A 734 -3.16 2.33 -7.48
C ALA A 734 -3.71 1.91 -6.11
N GLN A 735 -5.00 2.15 -5.85
CA GLN A 735 -5.66 1.69 -4.63
C GLN A 735 -5.65 0.16 -4.52
N LEU A 736 -5.94 -0.55 -5.61
CA LEU A 736 -5.92 -2.02 -5.64
C LEU A 736 -4.55 -2.62 -5.30
N ASP A 737 -3.46 -1.97 -5.72
CA ASP A 737 -2.10 -2.45 -5.46
C ASP A 737 -1.61 -2.19 -4.01
N THR A 738 -2.38 -1.46 -3.20
CA THR A 738 -2.13 -1.35 -1.75
C THR A 738 -2.68 -2.54 -0.96
N VAL A 739 -3.51 -3.37 -1.59
CA VAL A 739 -4.12 -4.56 -1.01
C VAL A 739 -3.15 -5.74 -1.08
N ASP A 740 -3.14 -6.58 -0.05
CA ASP A 740 -2.34 -7.82 -0.04
C ASP A 740 -2.85 -8.84 -1.08
N SER A 741 -2.03 -9.84 -1.38
CA SER A 741 -2.32 -10.82 -2.44
C SER A 741 -3.56 -11.67 -2.17
N VAL A 742 -3.84 -11.99 -0.90
CA VAL A 742 -5.01 -12.80 -0.51
C VAL A 742 -6.29 -11.98 -0.70
N ALA A 743 -6.31 -10.76 -0.17
CA ALA A 743 -7.45 -9.85 -0.35
C ALA A 743 -7.65 -9.44 -1.81
N LYS A 744 -6.57 -9.26 -2.59
CA LYS A 744 -6.65 -9.01 -4.05
C LYS A 744 -7.25 -10.21 -4.79
N SER A 745 -6.90 -11.44 -4.41
CA SER A 745 -7.51 -12.67 -4.96
C SER A 745 -9.01 -12.73 -4.69
N VAL A 746 -9.44 -12.51 -3.45
CA VAL A 746 -10.88 -12.51 -3.09
C VAL A 746 -11.62 -11.37 -3.77
N LEU A 747 -11.02 -10.18 -3.89
CA LEU A 747 -11.62 -9.05 -4.59
C LEU A 747 -11.81 -9.32 -6.09
N ARG A 748 -10.89 -10.07 -6.72
CA ARG A 748 -11.02 -10.55 -8.11
C ARG A 748 -12.21 -11.49 -8.28
N ASP A 749 -12.39 -12.42 -7.35
CA ASP A 749 -13.55 -13.32 -7.33
C ASP A 749 -14.85 -12.52 -7.10
N ALA A 750 -14.82 -11.56 -6.17
CA ALA A 750 -15.94 -10.68 -5.87
C ALA A 750 -16.36 -9.78 -7.04
N ALA A 751 -15.39 -9.29 -7.84
CA ALA A 751 -15.67 -8.48 -9.03
C ALA A 751 -16.44 -9.28 -10.11
N VAL A 752 -16.20 -10.58 -10.21
CA VAL A 752 -16.92 -11.48 -11.14
C VAL A 752 -18.36 -11.71 -10.70
N VAL A 753 -18.63 -11.75 -9.39
CA VAL A 753 -20.00 -11.90 -8.86
C VAL A 753 -20.91 -10.76 -9.34
N GLY A 754 -20.45 -9.50 -9.27
CA GLY A 754 -21.23 -8.38 -9.77
C GLY A 754 -20.88 -7.03 -9.15
N GLU A 755 -21.68 -6.00 -9.47
CA GLU A 755 -21.62 -4.68 -8.81
C GLU A 755 -22.06 -4.78 -7.34
N THR A 756 -23.05 -5.64 -7.08
CA THR A 756 -23.44 -6.14 -5.75
C THR A 756 -22.99 -7.58 -5.60
N LEU A 757 -22.49 -7.95 -4.43
CA LEU A 757 -21.94 -9.27 -4.15
C LEU A 757 -22.35 -9.77 -2.77
N TRP A 758 -22.48 -11.09 -2.66
CA TRP A 758 -22.86 -11.76 -1.43
C TRP A 758 -21.73 -12.64 -0.92
N ARG A 759 -21.55 -12.70 0.40
CA ARG A 759 -20.48 -13.48 1.03
C ARG A 759 -20.48 -14.95 0.59
N SER A 760 -21.64 -15.59 0.47
CA SER A 760 -21.72 -16.98 -0.03
C SER A 760 -21.32 -17.12 -1.50
N ALA A 761 -21.66 -16.13 -2.34
CA ALA A 761 -21.29 -16.10 -3.75
C ALA A 761 -19.77 -16.02 -3.92
N VAL A 762 -19.13 -15.10 -3.17
CA VAL A 762 -17.69 -14.94 -3.19
C VAL A 762 -17.00 -16.23 -2.76
N GLY A 763 -17.46 -16.87 -1.68
CA GLY A 763 -16.90 -18.15 -1.23
C GLY A 763 -17.03 -19.27 -2.25
N ALA A 764 -18.13 -19.32 -3.00
CA ALA A 764 -18.31 -20.30 -4.07
C ALA A 764 -17.42 -20.05 -5.29
N VAL A 765 -17.20 -18.78 -5.67
CA VAL A 765 -16.30 -18.43 -6.79
C VAL A 765 -14.83 -18.61 -6.40
N SER A 766 -14.45 -18.17 -5.20
CA SER A 766 -13.07 -18.23 -4.70
C SER A 766 -12.64 -19.63 -4.26
N LEU A 767 -13.60 -20.53 -4.00
CA LEU A 767 -13.36 -21.87 -3.43
C LEU A 767 -12.61 -21.81 -2.08
N ARG A 768 -12.91 -20.79 -1.27
CA ARG A 768 -12.32 -20.56 0.05
C ARG A 768 -13.35 -20.81 1.16
N GLU A 769 -12.86 -21.02 2.38
CA GLU A 769 -13.73 -21.21 3.53
C GLU A 769 -14.49 -19.92 3.89
N SER A 770 -15.73 -20.07 4.36
CA SER A 770 -16.62 -18.95 4.69
C SER A 770 -16.02 -17.97 5.71
N GLU A 771 -15.31 -18.47 6.73
CA GLU A 771 -14.70 -17.61 7.75
C GLU A 771 -13.55 -16.76 7.20
N GLU A 772 -12.77 -17.31 6.27
CA GLU A 772 -11.68 -16.60 5.59
C GLU A 772 -12.25 -15.49 4.71
N VAL A 773 -13.26 -15.80 3.89
CA VAL A 773 -13.94 -14.83 3.03
C VAL A 773 -14.55 -13.70 3.85
N THR A 774 -15.17 -14.00 4.98
CA THR A 774 -15.77 -12.99 5.87
C THR A 774 -14.73 -12.00 6.36
N ARG A 775 -13.61 -12.50 6.89
CA ARG A 775 -12.51 -11.66 7.40
C ARG A 775 -11.91 -10.78 6.30
N VAL A 776 -11.77 -11.32 5.09
CA VAL A 776 -11.24 -10.58 3.95
C VAL A 776 -12.22 -9.51 3.46
N LEU A 777 -13.52 -9.79 3.42
CA LEU A 777 -14.54 -8.80 3.04
C LEU A 777 -14.63 -7.65 4.07
N GLU A 778 -14.54 -7.96 5.37
CA GLU A 778 -14.47 -6.94 6.44
C GLU A 778 -13.19 -6.08 6.33
N TYR A 779 -12.06 -6.70 5.98
CA TYR A 779 -10.84 -5.97 5.69
C TYR A 779 -10.98 -5.05 4.47
N LEU A 780 -11.56 -5.53 3.37
CA LEU A 780 -11.81 -4.73 2.17
C LEU A 780 -12.81 -3.58 2.42
N GLU A 781 -13.78 -3.78 3.31
CA GLU A 781 -14.66 -2.72 3.83
C GLU A 781 -13.86 -1.69 4.63
N SER A 782 -12.97 -2.10 5.53
CA SER A 782 -12.11 -1.19 6.30
C SER A 782 -11.12 -0.37 5.44
N ARG A 783 -10.86 -0.84 4.22
CA ARG A 783 -10.01 -0.18 3.21
C ARG A 783 -10.82 0.67 2.22
N ASP A 784 -12.12 0.87 2.47
CA ASP A 784 -13.03 1.67 1.62
C ASP A 784 -13.17 1.15 0.17
N LEU A 785 -12.86 -0.12 -0.10
CA LEU A 785 -13.04 -0.73 -1.43
C LEU A 785 -14.45 -1.30 -1.61
N LEU A 786 -15.03 -1.80 -0.52
CA LEU A 786 -16.39 -2.33 -0.45
C LEU A 786 -17.20 -1.53 0.58
N ARG A 787 -18.50 -1.44 0.37
CA ARG A 787 -19.46 -0.95 1.35
C ARG A 787 -20.49 -2.01 1.65
N ARG A 788 -20.81 -2.22 2.93
CA ARG A 788 -21.87 -3.13 3.33
C ARG A 788 -23.24 -2.53 3.06
N VAL A 789 -24.14 -3.32 2.46
CA VAL A 789 -25.53 -2.93 2.22
C VAL A 789 -26.37 -3.29 3.45
N HIS A 790 -27.21 -2.36 3.90
CA HIS A 790 -27.92 -2.50 5.18
C HIS A 790 -28.97 -3.63 5.18
N ARG A 791 -29.55 -3.95 4.01
CA ARG A 791 -30.46 -5.08 3.82
C ARG A 791 -29.97 -5.93 2.66
N SER A 792 -29.71 -7.20 2.94
CA SER A 792 -29.37 -8.17 1.90
C SER A 792 -30.60 -8.59 1.11
N SER A 793 -30.45 -8.65 -0.20
CA SER A 793 -31.40 -9.20 -1.15
C SER A 793 -31.53 -10.72 -1.05
N ILE A 794 -30.55 -11.39 -0.45
CA ILE A 794 -30.54 -12.84 -0.19
C ILE A 794 -30.72 -13.06 1.33
N PRO A 795 -31.82 -13.70 1.75
CA PRO A 795 -32.08 -13.98 3.16
C PRO A 795 -30.93 -14.75 3.81
N GLY A 796 -30.49 -14.30 4.99
CA GLY A 796 -29.44 -14.98 5.77
C GLY A 796 -28.01 -14.75 5.27
N ASP A 797 -27.80 -13.96 4.21
CA ASP A 797 -26.47 -13.61 3.74
C ASP A 797 -26.13 -12.13 3.91
N ILE A 798 -24.85 -11.80 3.82
CA ILE A 798 -24.34 -10.43 3.91
C ILE A 798 -24.06 -9.91 2.50
N GLU A 799 -24.63 -8.76 2.17
CA GLU A 799 -24.49 -8.09 0.89
C GLU A 799 -23.51 -6.91 0.98
N TYR A 800 -22.63 -6.83 0.00
CA TYR A 800 -21.67 -5.76 -0.20
C TYR A 800 -21.84 -5.18 -1.60
N ALA A 801 -21.42 -3.94 -1.78
CA ALA A 801 -21.29 -3.30 -3.08
C ALA A 801 -19.89 -2.69 -3.20
N PHE A 802 -19.36 -2.62 -4.42
CA PHE A 802 -18.16 -1.82 -4.66
C PHE A 802 -18.44 -0.37 -4.31
N ARG A 803 -17.50 0.26 -3.59
CA ARG A 803 -17.63 1.69 -3.28
C ARG A 803 -17.61 2.52 -4.55
N TYR A 804 -16.66 2.23 -5.45
CA TYR A 804 -16.58 2.86 -6.76
C TYR A 804 -16.76 1.79 -7.87
N PRO A 805 -17.71 1.95 -8.80
CA PRO A 805 -17.93 1.00 -9.89
C PRO A 805 -16.67 0.76 -10.75
N VAL A 806 -15.86 1.80 -10.96
CA VAL A 806 -14.59 1.71 -11.69
C VAL A 806 -13.61 0.71 -11.07
N THR A 807 -13.62 0.52 -9.75
CA THR A 807 -12.72 -0.42 -9.07
C THR A 807 -12.99 -1.84 -9.54
N ARG A 808 -14.28 -2.21 -9.68
CA ARG A 808 -14.67 -3.51 -10.21
C ARG A 808 -14.17 -3.70 -11.65
N ASP A 809 -14.38 -2.72 -12.50
CA ASP A 809 -14.03 -2.81 -13.92
C ASP A 809 -12.50 -2.86 -14.11
N VAL A 810 -11.73 -2.13 -13.30
CA VAL A 810 -10.27 -2.25 -13.25
C VAL A 810 -9.84 -3.63 -12.77
N VAL A 811 -10.47 -4.19 -11.73
CA VAL A 811 -10.17 -5.55 -11.26
C VAL A 811 -10.45 -6.60 -12.34
N LEU A 812 -11.58 -6.49 -13.05
CA LEU A 812 -11.94 -7.40 -14.14
C LEU A 812 -10.98 -7.27 -15.32
N ALA A 813 -10.58 -6.05 -15.67
CA ALA A 813 -9.61 -5.80 -16.73
C ALA A 813 -8.23 -6.42 -16.46
N GLN A 814 -7.88 -6.68 -15.19
CA GLN A 814 -6.62 -7.35 -14.84
C GLN A 814 -6.63 -8.87 -15.07
N LEU A 815 -7.80 -9.47 -15.29
CA LEU A 815 -7.97 -10.91 -15.36
C LEU A 815 -7.93 -11.40 -16.81
N PRO A 816 -7.14 -12.45 -17.11
CA PRO A 816 -7.21 -13.10 -18.41
C PRO A 816 -8.61 -13.65 -18.71
N GLY A 817 -9.02 -13.63 -19.98
CA GLY A 817 -10.36 -14.06 -20.42
C GLY A 817 -10.73 -15.47 -19.96
N ARG A 818 -9.79 -16.42 -20.05
CA ARG A 818 -9.97 -17.80 -19.59
C ARG A 818 -10.26 -17.92 -18.07
N VAL A 819 -9.63 -17.08 -17.25
CA VAL A 819 -9.86 -17.05 -15.79
C VAL A 819 -11.22 -16.43 -15.48
N LEU A 820 -11.61 -15.39 -16.20
CA LEU A 820 -12.94 -14.79 -16.10
C LEU A 820 -14.03 -15.82 -16.45
N LEU A 821 -13.85 -16.58 -17.54
CA LEU A 821 -14.78 -17.63 -17.96
C LEU A 821 -15.01 -18.65 -16.84
N GLU A 822 -13.95 -19.20 -16.27
CA GLU A 822 -14.04 -20.18 -15.18
C GLU A 822 -14.79 -19.62 -13.97
N ARG A 823 -14.50 -18.38 -13.57
CA ARG A 823 -15.17 -17.73 -12.43
C ARG A 823 -16.64 -17.45 -12.70
N HIS A 824 -17.01 -17.04 -13.91
CA HIS A 824 -18.41 -16.85 -14.30
C HIS A 824 -19.20 -18.16 -14.23
N LEU A 825 -18.61 -19.29 -14.64
CA LEU A 825 -19.26 -20.60 -14.52
C LEU A 825 -19.43 -21.03 -13.06
N ARG A 826 -18.46 -20.75 -12.18
CA ARG A 826 -18.60 -20.99 -10.73
C ARG A 826 -19.72 -20.13 -10.12
N ALA A 827 -19.81 -18.87 -10.51
CA ALA A 827 -20.87 -17.96 -10.06
C ALA A 827 -22.25 -18.43 -10.54
N ALA A 828 -22.36 -18.90 -11.78
CA ALA A 828 -23.58 -19.52 -12.32
C ALA A 828 -23.97 -20.77 -11.50
N ASN A 829 -23.01 -21.65 -11.19
CA ASN A 829 -23.26 -22.83 -10.36
C ASN A 829 -23.69 -22.49 -8.93
N TRP A 830 -23.16 -21.42 -8.34
CA TRP A 830 -23.66 -20.94 -7.05
C TRP A 830 -25.12 -20.43 -7.15
N ALA A 831 -25.42 -19.64 -8.18
CA ALA A 831 -26.75 -19.07 -8.38
C ALA A 831 -27.84 -20.15 -8.60
N SER A 832 -27.48 -21.30 -9.17
CA SER A 832 -28.40 -22.43 -9.36
C SER A 832 -28.72 -23.20 -8.07
N LEU A 833 -27.83 -23.12 -7.07
CA LEU A 833 -27.98 -23.81 -5.78
C LEU A 833 -28.77 -23.02 -4.73
N LEU A 834 -29.13 -21.76 -5.01
CA LEU A 834 -29.91 -20.93 -4.09
C LEU A 834 -31.37 -21.42 -4.03
N ASP A 835 -31.89 -21.65 -2.82
CA ASP A 835 -33.30 -22.00 -2.58
C ASP A 835 -34.27 -20.98 -3.19
N SER A 836 -33.87 -19.71 -3.21
CA SER A 836 -34.54 -18.65 -3.96
C SER A 836 -33.83 -18.44 -5.30
N VAL A 837 -33.95 -19.39 -6.24
CA VAL A 837 -33.30 -19.32 -7.56
C VAL A 837 -33.50 -17.92 -8.16
N ARG A 838 -32.38 -17.23 -8.42
CA ARG A 838 -32.35 -15.91 -9.08
C ARG A 838 -32.00 -16.14 -10.56
N PRO A 839 -32.98 -16.51 -11.42
CA PRO A 839 -32.71 -16.81 -12.81
C PRO A 839 -32.09 -15.63 -13.57
N ASP A 840 -32.36 -14.39 -13.15
CA ASP A 840 -31.70 -13.19 -13.66
C ASP A 840 -30.17 -13.23 -13.50
N LEU A 841 -29.69 -13.63 -12.31
CA LEU A 841 -28.25 -13.70 -12.01
C LEU A 841 -27.61 -14.85 -12.78
N LEU A 842 -28.31 -15.99 -12.88
CA LEU A 842 -27.86 -17.14 -13.64
C LEU A 842 -27.69 -16.80 -15.13
N ALA A 843 -28.69 -16.16 -15.73
CA ALA A 843 -28.66 -15.72 -17.11
C ALA A 843 -27.50 -14.73 -17.36
N LEU A 844 -27.29 -13.77 -16.45
CA LEU A 844 -26.20 -12.80 -16.53
C LEU A 844 -24.81 -13.48 -16.56
N HIS A 845 -24.58 -14.48 -15.70
CA HIS A 845 -23.28 -15.15 -15.66
C HIS A 845 -23.04 -16.04 -16.88
N TYR A 846 -24.07 -16.73 -17.39
CA TYR A 846 -23.94 -17.51 -18.63
C TYR A 846 -23.72 -16.63 -19.85
N ASP A 847 -24.42 -15.50 -19.96
CA ASP A 847 -24.23 -14.53 -21.02
C ASP A 847 -22.77 -14.05 -21.09
N ARG A 848 -22.18 -13.74 -19.93
CA ARG A 848 -20.78 -13.33 -19.85
C ARG A 848 -19.80 -14.46 -20.17
N ALA A 849 -20.12 -15.69 -19.77
CA ALA A 849 -19.32 -16.87 -20.10
C ALA A 849 -19.31 -17.15 -21.61
N ILE A 850 -20.45 -17.04 -22.30
CA ILE A 850 -20.55 -17.20 -23.76
C ILE A 850 -19.66 -16.19 -24.47
N ALA A 851 -19.80 -14.89 -24.16
CA ALA A 851 -19.01 -13.84 -24.81
C ALA A 851 -17.49 -14.04 -24.64
N LEU A 852 -17.05 -14.55 -23.49
CA LEU A 852 -15.63 -14.88 -23.25
C LEU A 852 -15.19 -16.13 -24.02
N ALA A 853 -16.04 -17.15 -24.10
CA ALA A 853 -15.78 -18.36 -24.86
C ALA A 853 -15.70 -18.09 -26.37
N GLU A 854 -16.58 -17.25 -26.92
CA GLU A 854 -16.53 -16.81 -28.32
C GLU A 854 -15.23 -16.08 -28.66
N ALA A 855 -14.79 -15.17 -27.78
CA ALA A 855 -13.54 -14.42 -27.95
C ALA A 855 -12.31 -15.34 -27.96
N ASP A 856 -12.34 -16.43 -27.17
CA ASP A 856 -11.29 -17.45 -27.12
C ASP A 856 -11.46 -18.56 -28.19
N GLY A 857 -12.50 -18.50 -29.03
CA GLY A 857 -12.81 -19.51 -30.05
C GLY A 857 -13.21 -20.88 -29.49
N ALA A 858 -13.72 -20.93 -28.25
CA ALA A 858 -14.19 -22.13 -27.59
C ALA A 858 -15.66 -22.47 -27.96
N PRO A 859 -16.07 -23.76 -27.92
CA PRO A 859 -17.46 -24.15 -28.21
C PRO A 859 -18.43 -23.59 -27.17
N VAL A 860 -19.56 -23.03 -27.63
CA VAL A 860 -20.54 -22.32 -26.79
C VAL A 860 -21.90 -23.01 -26.71
N GLU A 861 -22.17 -24.04 -27.49
CA GLU A 861 -23.51 -24.60 -27.69
C GLU A 861 -24.14 -25.12 -26.37
N ALA A 862 -23.32 -25.71 -25.50
CA ALA A 862 -23.76 -26.17 -24.19
C ALA A 862 -24.08 -25.00 -23.23
N LEU A 863 -23.33 -23.90 -23.33
CA LEU A 863 -23.55 -22.69 -22.52
C LEU A 863 -24.76 -21.90 -23.01
N GLU A 864 -24.95 -21.80 -24.33
CA GLU A 864 -26.12 -21.18 -24.94
C GLU A 864 -27.41 -21.86 -24.47
N ARG A 865 -27.41 -23.19 -24.40
CA ARG A 865 -28.55 -23.96 -23.88
C ARG A 865 -28.91 -23.56 -22.44
N GLN A 866 -27.91 -23.53 -21.57
CA GLN A 866 -28.10 -23.16 -20.16
C GLN A 866 -28.50 -21.68 -19.99
N ALA A 867 -27.97 -20.80 -20.86
CA ALA A 867 -28.28 -19.37 -20.84
C ALA A 867 -29.74 -19.11 -21.19
N TRP A 868 -30.27 -19.71 -22.26
CA TRP A 868 -31.66 -19.45 -22.64
C TRP A 868 -32.65 -20.08 -21.65
N GLU A 869 -32.37 -21.25 -21.08
CA GLU A 869 -33.18 -21.84 -20.02
C GLU A 869 -33.28 -20.90 -18.80
N ALA A 870 -32.15 -20.29 -18.41
CA ALA A 870 -32.10 -19.30 -17.35
C ALA A 870 -32.88 -18.02 -17.72
N LEU A 871 -32.79 -17.55 -18.96
CA LEU A 871 -33.55 -16.37 -19.45
C LEU A 871 -35.06 -16.62 -19.47
N VAL A 872 -35.50 -17.83 -19.80
CA VAL A 872 -36.92 -18.22 -19.74
C VAL A 872 -37.42 -18.25 -18.29
N ALA A 873 -36.64 -18.79 -17.37
CA ALA A 873 -36.97 -18.72 -15.95
C ALA A 873 -37.00 -17.26 -15.43
N ALA A 874 -36.12 -16.40 -15.95
CA ALA A 874 -36.07 -14.98 -15.60
C ALA A 874 -37.30 -14.21 -16.10
N SER A 875 -37.75 -14.48 -17.33
CA SER A 875 -38.96 -13.86 -17.86
C SER A 875 -40.20 -14.27 -17.08
N ALA A 876 -40.33 -15.55 -16.72
CA ALA A 876 -41.44 -16.05 -15.90
C ALA A 876 -41.49 -15.37 -14.52
N ARG A 877 -40.33 -15.14 -13.91
CA ARG A 877 -40.23 -14.41 -12.64
C ARG A 877 -40.59 -12.93 -12.79
N ALA A 878 -40.06 -12.26 -13.80
CA ALA A 878 -40.33 -10.84 -14.07
C ALA A 878 -41.83 -10.59 -14.29
N ALA A 879 -42.49 -11.48 -15.06
CA ALA A 879 -43.93 -11.47 -15.27
C ALA A 879 -44.69 -11.68 -13.94
N ALA A 880 -44.25 -12.61 -13.09
CA ALA A 880 -44.85 -12.83 -11.77
C ALA A 880 -44.71 -11.62 -10.82
N THR A 881 -43.69 -10.78 -11.02
CA THR A 881 -43.48 -9.52 -10.28
C THR A 881 -44.14 -8.29 -10.93
N GLY A 882 -44.79 -8.45 -12.08
CA GLY A 882 -45.45 -7.36 -12.82
C GLY A 882 -44.49 -6.46 -13.63
N ASP A 883 -43.26 -6.92 -13.90
CA ASP A 883 -42.29 -6.22 -14.75
C ASP A 883 -42.31 -6.86 -16.15
N ASP A 884 -43.39 -6.58 -16.88
CA ASP A 884 -43.66 -7.18 -18.19
C ASP A 884 -42.65 -6.74 -19.26
N ASP A 885 -42.15 -5.50 -19.20
CA ASP A 885 -41.09 -4.98 -20.08
C ASP A 885 -39.80 -5.79 -19.96
N ARG A 886 -39.41 -6.09 -18.71
CA ARG A 886 -38.22 -6.91 -18.44
C ARG A 886 -38.43 -8.35 -18.86
N ALA A 887 -39.64 -8.89 -18.68
CA ALA A 887 -39.98 -10.24 -19.12
C ALA A 887 -39.87 -10.39 -20.65
N VAL A 888 -40.38 -9.42 -21.43
CA VAL A 888 -40.21 -9.38 -22.89
C VAL A 888 -38.74 -9.26 -23.27
N SER A 889 -37.99 -8.38 -22.60
CA SER A 889 -36.55 -8.21 -22.85
C SER A 889 -35.77 -9.52 -22.65
N CYS A 890 -36.07 -10.28 -21.58
CA CYS A 890 -35.46 -11.58 -21.34
C CYS A 890 -35.78 -12.61 -22.45
N LEU A 891 -37.01 -12.61 -22.97
CA LEU A 891 -37.41 -13.48 -24.08
C LEU A 891 -36.74 -13.07 -25.39
N ASP A 892 -36.55 -11.77 -25.64
CA ASP A 892 -35.78 -11.26 -26.78
C ASP A 892 -34.32 -11.74 -26.73
N TYR A 893 -33.66 -11.59 -25.58
CA TYR A 893 -32.31 -12.13 -25.39
C TYR A 893 -32.24 -13.65 -25.56
N ALA A 894 -33.26 -14.40 -25.13
CA ALA A 894 -33.32 -15.85 -25.33
C ALA A 894 -33.48 -16.22 -26.81
N LEU A 895 -34.26 -15.44 -27.57
CA LEU A 895 -34.43 -15.62 -29.00
C LEU A 895 -33.15 -15.32 -29.78
N ASP A 896 -32.40 -14.29 -29.44
CA ASP A 896 -31.12 -13.98 -30.10
C ASP A 896 -30.09 -15.10 -29.95
N ARG A 897 -30.19 -15.88 -28.87
CA ARG A 897 -29.27 -16.99 -28.54
C ARG A 897 -29.77 -18.38 -28.93
N CYS A 898 -31.01 -18.49 -29.40
CA CYS A 898 -31.57 -19.77 -29.82
C CYS A 898 -31.33 -19.98 -31.33
N PRO A 899 -30.61 -21.03 -31.77
CA PRO A 899 -30.31 -21.24 -33.19
C PRO A 899 -31.58 -21.32 -34.06
N PRO A 900 -31.55 -20.79 -35.31
CA PRO A 900 -32.67 -20.93 -36.23
C PRO A 900 -32.83 -22.40 -36.65
N GLY A 901 -33.85 -23.09 -36.10
CA GLY A 901 -34.16 -24.48 -36.41
C GLY A 901 -34.55 -25.34 -35.21
N GLU A 902 -34.26 -24.87 -33.99
CA GLU A 902 -34.65 -25.56 -32.76
C GLU A 902 -36.17 -25.42 -32.51
N PRO A 903 -36.88 -26.50 -32.11
CA PRO A 903 -38.31 -26.46 -31.84
C PRO A 903 -38.68 -25.46 -30.72
N GLU A 904 -37.77 -25.22 -29.77
CA GLU A 904 -37.90 -24.28 -28.66
C GLU A 904 -38.01 -22.82 -29.13
N ARG A 905 -37.43 -22.46 -30.29
CA ARG A 905 -37.52 -21.09 -30.85
C ARG A 905 -38.97 -20.72 -31.17
N THR A 906 -39.76 -21.68 -31.66
CA THR A 906 -41.19 -21.48 -31.95
C THR A 906 -41.98 -21.20 -30.68
N TRP A 907 -41.65 -21.91 -29.60
CA TRP A 907 -42.26 -21.70 -28.28
C TRP A 907 -41.93 -20.31 -27.73
N LEU A 908 -40.65 -19.88 -27.81
CA LEU A 908 -40.20 -18.55 -27.38
C LEU A 908 -40.90 -17.42 -28.15
N LEU A 909 -40.97 -17.52 -29.48
CA LEU A 909 -41.67 -16.53 -30.33
C LEU A 909 -43.15 -16.41 -29.95
N THR A 910 -43.81 -17.55 -29.68
CA THR A 910 -45.22 -17.58 -29.28
C THR A 910 -45.44 -16.97 -27.90
N HIS A 911 -44.57 -17.29 -26.93
CA HIS A 911 -44.65 -16.73 -25.58
C HIS A 911 -44.40 -15.22 -25.58
N ARG A 912 -43.39 -14.76 -26.32
CA ARG A 912 -43.10 -13.33 -26.48
C ARG A 912 -44.27 -12.58 -27.10
N ALA A 913 -44.84 -13.09 -28.19
CA ALA A 913 -45.98 -12.45 -28.86
C ALA A 913 -47.17 -12.27 -27.90
N ARG A 914 -47.49 -13.29 -27.10
CA ARG A 914 -48.56 -13.22 -26.09
C ARG A 914 -48.29 -12.17 -25.00
N MET A 915 -47.03 -12.02 -24.56
CA MET A 915 -46.68 -11.02 -23.57
C MET A 915 -46.73 -9.59 -24.13
N VAL A 916 -46.26 -9.38 -25.36
CA VAL A 916 -46.35 -8.08 -26.04
C VAL A 916 -47.81 -7.69 -26.29
N ASP A 917 -48.67 -8.64 -26.67
CA ASP A 917 -50.12 -8.40 -26.80
C ASP A 917 -50.76 -8.04 -25.45
N SER A 918 -50.35 -8.69 -24.36
CA SER A 918 -50.81 -8.36 -22.99
C SER A 918 -50.40 -6.96 -22.55
N LEU A 919 -49.17 -6.53 -22.89
CA LEU A 919 -48.68 -5.16 -22.64
C LEU A 919 -49.49 -4.13 -23.44
N ALA A 920 -49.75 -4.41 -24.72
CA ALA A 920 -50.54 -3.53 -25.60
C ALA A 920 -52.00 -3.39 -25.12
N ASP A 921 -52.62 -4.48 -24.63
CA ASP A 921 -53.96 -4.46 -24.04
C ASP A 921 -54.00 -3.82 -22.64
N GLY A 922 -52.91 -3.91 -21.87
CA GLY A 922 -52.73 -3.24 -20.58
C GLY A 922 -52.63 -1.72 -20.71
N ASP A 923 -51.81 -1.23 -21.66
CA ASP A 923 -51.67 0.20 -21.98
C ASP A 923 -52.98 0.82 -22.52
N LEU A 924 -53.83 0.02 -23.18
CA LEU A 924 -55.17 0.46 -23.59
C LEU A 924 -56.16 0.56 -22.43
N ARG A 925 -55.93 -0.16 -21.31
CA ARG A 925 -56.76 -0.10 -20.09
C ARG A 925 -56.27 0.95 -19.09
N ASP A 926 -54.97 1.18 -18.99
CA ASP A 926 -54.34 2.24 -18.16
C ASP A 926 -54.14 3.57 -18.91
N GLY A 927 -54.64 3.67 -20.15
CA GLY A 927 -54.68 4.84 -21.03
C GLY A 927 -55.50 6.05 -20.53
N GLY A 928 -55.62 6.20 -19.21
CA GLY A 928 -55.98 7.42 -18.49
C GLY A 928 -54.76 8.22 -17.99
N GLY A 929 -53.59 8.16 -18.64
CA GLY A 929 -52.60 9.23 -18.55
C GLY A 929 -51.14 8.82 -18.39
N ARG A 930 -50.43 8.64 -19.52
CA ARG A 930 -49.14 9.28 -19.87
C ARG A 930 -48.59 8.60 -21.12
N ARG A 931 -48.64 9.29 -22.26
CA ARG A 931 -47.95 8.87 -23.49
C ARG A 931 -46.43 8.93 -23.27
N ARG A 932 -45.75 7.79 -23.27
CA ARG A 932 -44.32 7.69 -23.56
C ARG A 932 -44.16 7.41 -25.06
N THR A 933 -43.33 8.22 -25.69
CA THR A 933 -43.11 8.31 -27.13
C THR A 933 -42.37 7.10 -27.70
N ASP A 934 -42.87 6.66 -28.86
CA ASP A 934 -42.34 5.68 -29.82
C ASP A 934 -40.80 5.57 -29.89
N ARG A 935 -40.31 4.34 -29.72
CA ARG A 935 -39.15 3.80 -30.44
C ARG A 935 -39.61 2.56 -31.21
N ARG A 936 -40.10 2.76 -32.44
CA ARG A 936 -40.25 1.68 -33.42
C ARG A 936 -38.87 1.36 -34.01
N LEU A 937 -38.38 0.15 -33.74
CA LEU A 937 -37.35 -0.53 -34.53
C LEU A 937 -38.06 -1.30 -35.65
N GLY A 938 -37.53 -1.17 -36.88
CA GLY A 938 -37.84 -2.04 -38.00
C GLY A 938 -36.79 -3.12 -38.17
#